data_AF-A0A7V6R6Q3-F1
#
_entry.id   AF-A0A7V6R6Q3-F1
#
_cell.length_a   1.000
_cell.length_b   1.000
_cell.length_c   1.000
_cell.angle_alpha   90.00
_cell.angle_beta   90.00
_cell.angle_gamma   90.00
#
_symmetry.space_group_name_H-M   'P 1'
#
loop_
_entity.id
_entity.type
_entity.pdbx_description
1 polymer ?
#
loop_
_entity_poly.entity_id
_entity_poly.type
_entity_poly.pdbx_seq_one_letter_code
_entity_poly.pdbx_strand_id
1 'polypeptide(L)'
;MAKLKSASVYFRLISLIPILLVLIILGASLFLSDTVGLSDNGDFKRVMVPNRIYYGEEGREAFAFTDRFKLTFEGNGRFEKLYNSIFTLAQPYVTTQNFFIKASILLNLAQSILMGTDLSVYRIQWLGVLYCLFLTVSLGMIFINVRLGRKWLDVAFFALLIFVFCDVGYTAYFNSFYGEALQYTSLIFIFACAVSILFSEKRKILYCVFYYAGVILFAGSKFANIPLGIILALAGLSFILLNRTSKLFKTVNIIGLVLVLAVSAYFFTSVPEWMDEHTTYQAVFFGVLKNSPSPEKDLEELGLPSYMVALQNTNYYMEGHKIDIRSQKFRTDFYDNVSKADVLKFYLMHPSRLWQKLEVSIRNSSHIQPVYLSNYDSGHERLTRSEKFSIWSSFRPKLPVDNIYFTLLIFIVAFLSIILELRNAFREKDRNYGKIVAIIFCFALIAINGINLLVPVITNGEADIAKHLFGYVTGIDLMLLLILMWLIYKLSLIFSTEARKIKRFVINNYKVLLVFIVCISAILLVITYSSKPKKYNSLTYGAYVSFGEYNGRKLLWKVINTDENGILLFADEAVEFRAFDSEPRDGDDNRMKYGSNYWPECTLRKWLNGEFLRNFKDSEIRLINNYKNKVLLSVYDKEKAEGGDNDFFWMHVPSLAAFGFDDAYHLYVDDKVFLLDIKQLTEFLSDKGEAISRKYRYWLETVYYNNSSMVRVVDRDGYIYMKDANVDGIGVIPALYLKNTAGILEGTGTREQPFVVG
;
A
#
# COMPACT_ATOMS: atom_id res chain seq x y z
N MET A 1 -46.98 19.54 19.27
CA MET A 1 -46.50 19.29 17.89
C MET A 1 -45.36 20.22 17.42
N ALA A 2 -45.36 21.52 17.74
CA ALA A 2 -44.30 22.45 17.31
C ALA A 2 -42.90 22.16 17.92
N LYS A 3 -42.80 21.80 19.21
CA LYS A 3 -41.52 21.41 19.85
C LYS A 3 -40.87 20.15 19.22
N LEU A 4 -41.66 19.15 18.85
CA LEU A 4 -41.20 17.93 18.16
C LEU A 4 -40.73 18.19 16.72
N LYS A 5 -41.38 19.11 15.98
CA LYS A 5 -40.89 19.56 14.67
C LYS A 5 -39.58 20.34 14.81
N SER A 6 -39.47 21.25 15.78
CA SER A 6 -38.25 22.05 16.01
C SER A 6 -37.03 21.17 16.35
N ALA A 7 -37.20 20.18 17.23
CA ALA A 7 -36.13 19.25 17.58
C ALA A 7 -35.63 18.44 16.36
N SER A 8 -36.53 18.09 15.43
CA SER A 8 -36.14 17.40 14.19
C SER A 8 -35.39 18.28 13.18
N VAL A 9 -35.64 19.59 13.19
CA VAL A 9 -34.96 20.56 12.31
C VAL A 9 -33.56 20.89 12.82
N TYR A 10 -33.43 21.22 14.12
CA TYR A 10 -32.12 21.41 14.76
C TYR A 10 -31.23 20.17 14.63
N PHE A 11 -31.83 18.99 14.66
CA PHE A 11 -31.10 17.74 14.53
C PHE A 11 -30.58 17.48 13.11
N ARG A 12 -31.39 17.79 12.09
CA ARG A 12 -30.92 17.74 10.69
C ARG A 12 -29.78 18.72 10.47
N LEU A 13 -29.84 19.91 11.05
CA LEU A 13 -28.77 20.91 10.99
C LEU A 13 -27.46 20.40 11.62
N ILE A 14 -27.52 19.68 12.75
CA ILE A 14 -26.33 19.10 13.39
C ILE A 14 -25.70 18.01 12.51
N SER A 15 -26.49 17.19 11.82
CA SER A 15 -25.97 16.18 10.89
C SER A 15 -25.35 16.76 9.60
N LEU A 16 -25.58 18.03 9.28
CA LEU A 16 -24.95 18.70 8.14
C LEU A 16 -23.52 19.18 8.44
N ILE A 17 -23.19 19.44 9.70
CA ILE A 17 -21.85 19.87 10.11
C ILE A 17 -20.75 18.88 9.66
N PRO A 18 -20.83 17.57 9.98
CA PRO A 18 -19.81 16.63 9.53
C PRO A 18 -19.77 16.45 8.01
N ILE A 19 -20.89 16.66 7.30
CA ILE A 19 -20.92 16.62 5.82
C ILE A 19 -20.12 17.79 5.25
N LEU A 20 -20.33 19.00 5.77
CA LEU A 20 -19.59 20.18 5.37
C LEU A 20 -18.10 20.03 5.71
N LEU A 21 -17.78 19.46 6.88
CA LEU A 21 -16.41 19.17 7.28
C LEU A 21 -15.71 18.23 6.30
N VAL A 22 -16.37 17.15 5.85
CA VAL A 22 -15.83 16.25 4.82
C VAL A 22 -15.53 17.02 3.54
N LEU A 23 -16.45 17.85 3.04
CA LEU A 23 -16.23 18.64 1.83
C LEU A 23 -15.04 19.60 1.98
N ILE A 24 -14.91 20.26 3.12
CA ILE A 24 -13.78 21.17 3.40
C ILE A 24 -12.46 20.41 3.43
N ILE A 25 -12.41 19.26 4.13
CA ILE A 25 -11.19 18.43 4.23
C ILE A 25 -10.78 17.95 2.83
N LEU A 26 -11.71 17.37 2.07
CA LEU A 26 -11.43 16.86 0.72
C LEU A 26 -11.01 17.98 -0.22
N GLY A 27 -11.70 19.13 -0.15
CA GLY A 27 -11.37 20.32 -0.93
C GLY A 27 -9.97 20.86 -0.63
N ALA A 28 -9.66 21.01 0.65
CA ALA A 28 -8.37 21.51 1.11
C ALA A 28 -7.22 20.53 0.88
N SER A 29 -7.47 19.22 0.99
CA SER A 29 -6.48 18.17 0.79
C SER A 29 -6.07 18.05 -0.68
N LEU A 30 -7.05 18.11 -1.60
CA LEU A 30 -6.83 17.76 -3.01
C LEU A 30 -6.65 18.95 -3.97
N PHE A 31 -7.19 20.13 -3.64
CA PHE A 31 -7.29 21.24 -4.60
C PHE A 31 -6.77 22.59 -4.09
N LEU A 32 -6.42 22.71 -2.80
CA LEU A 32 -5.90 23.97 -2.25
C LEU A 32 -4.38 24.05 -2.43
N SER A 33 -3.88 25.20 -2.93
CA SER A 33 -2.50 25.45 -3.41
C SER A 33 -2.14 24.58 -4.61
N ASP A 34 -1.49 23.44 -4.38
CA ASP A 34 -1.13 22.48 -5.43
C ASP A 34 -2.16 21.36 -5.53
N THR A 35 -2.45 20.91 -6.76
CA THR A 35 -3.32 19.75 -6.97
C THR A 35 -2.59 18.50 -6.50
N VAL A 36 -3.23 17.75 -5.61
CA VAL A 36 -2.70 16.48 -5.09
C VAL A 36 -3.39 15.33 -5.81
N GLY A 37 -2.63 14.43 -6.42
CA GLY A 37 -3.14 13.23 -7.08
C GLY A 37 -2.22 12.03 -6.93
N LEU A 38 -2.29 11.05 -7.83
CA LEU A 38 -1.31 9.97 -7.89
C LEU A 38 -0.70 9.90 -9.29
N SER A 39 0.63 9.83 -9.35
CA SER A 39 1.37 9.62 -10.60
C SER A 39 1.01 8.29 -11.26
N ASP A 40 1.09 8.23 -12.58
CA ASP A 40 0.86 7.00 -13.35
C ASP A 40 2.07 6.06 -13.23
N ASN A 41 1.83 4.79 -12.90
CA ASN A 41 2.81 3.70 -12.94
C ASN A 41 2.82 2.94 -14.29
N GLY A 42 2.02 3.38 -15.26
CA GLY A 42 1.86 2.76 -16.58
C GLY A 42 0.47 2.15 -16.78
N ASP A 43 -0.39 2.13 -15.77
CA ASP A 43 -1.73 1.54 -15.84
C ASP A 43 -2.80 2.48 -16.38
N PHE A 44 -2.61 3.81 -16.36
CA PHE A 44 -3.68 4.74 -16.76
C PHE A 44 -4.14 4.54 -18.20
N LYS A 45 -3.22 4.12 -19.09
CA LYS A 45 -3.51 3.90 -20.52
C LYS A 45 -4.72 2.97 -20.74
N ARG A 46 -4.94 2.00 -19.84
CA ARG A 46 -6.04 1.03 -19.91
C ARG A 46 -7.42 1.69 -19.92
N VAL A 47 -7.58 2.85 -19.29
CA VAL A 47 -8.86 3.59 -19.24
C VAL A 47 -8.79 4.93 -19.95
N MET A 48 -7.62 5.57 -20.03
CA MET A 48 -7.43 6.83 -20.75
C MET A 48 -7.72 6.67 -22.25
N VAL A 49 -7.08 5.70 -22.91
CA VAL A 49 -7.19 5.53 -24.38
C VAL A 49 -8.61 5.17 -24.81
N PRO A 50 -9.32 4.22 -24.17
CA PRO A 50 -10.75 3.99 -24.45
C PRO A 50 -11.61 5.26 -24.32
N ASN A 51 -11.24 6.19 -23.44
CA ASN A 51 -11.95 7.44 -23.23
C ASN A 51 -11.42 8.61 -24.08
N ARG A 52 -10.52 8.36 -25.05
CA ARG A 52 -9.90 9.37 -25.92
C ARG A 52 -9.07 10.42 -25.16
N ILE A 53 -8.54 10.02 -24.02
CA ILE A 53 -7.63 10.83 -23.19
C ILE A 53 -6.20 10.32 -23.43
N TYR A 54 -5.26 11.24 -23.62
CA TYR A 54 -3.86 10.95 -23.91
C TYR A 54 -2.95 11.89 -23.12
N TYR A 55 -1.69 11.52 -22.98
CA TYR A 55 -0.66 12.46 -22.55
C TYR A 55 -0.46 13.57 -23.60
N GLY A 56 0.10 14.71 -23.18
CA GLY A 56 0.53 15.78 -24.07
C GLY A 56 1.70 15.35 -24.96
N GLU A 57 2.25 16.28 -25.74
CA GLU A 57 3.38 16.00 -26.64
C GLU A 57 4.65 15.58 -25.88
N GLU A 58 4.84 16.10 -24.66
CA GLU A 58 5.92 15.72 -23.75
C GLU A 58 5.81 14.27 -23.22
N GLY A 59 4.65 13.62 -23.40
CA GLY A 59 4.42 12.26 -22.95
C GLY A 59 4.18 12.13 -21.44
N ARG A 60 4.45 10.94 -20.90
CA ARG A 60 4.32 10.63 -19.47
C ARG A 60 5.64 10.95 -18.78
N GLU A 61 5.60 11.82 -17.78
CA GLU A 61 6.73 12.01 -16.87
C GLU A 61 6.68 10.94 -15.75
N ALA A 62 7.72 10.11 -15.68
CA ALA A 62 7.81 9.08 -14.64
C ALA A 62 8.03 9.71 -13.26
N PHE A 63 7.41 9.11 -12.23
CA PHE A 63 7.57 9.51 -10.82
C PHE A 63 7.07 10.93 -10.45
N ALA A 64 6.31 11.57 -11.35
CA ALA A 64 5.62 12.84 -11.13
C ALA A 64 4.12 12.68 -11.44
N PHE A 65 3.27 13.44 -10.73
CA PHE A 65 1.84 13.48 -10.99
C PHE A 65 1.53 14.39 -12.18
N THR A 66 0.59 13.98 -13.03
CA THR A 66 0.11 14.76 -14.17
C THR A 66 -1.36 15.09 -13.96
N ASP A 67 -1.70 16.38 -13.98
CA ASP A 67 -3.06 16.86 -13.74
C ASP A 67 -3.82 17.23 -15.03
N ARG A 68 -3.10 17.43 -16.13
CA ARG A 68 -3.62 17.82 -17.44
C ARG A 68 -3.30 16.81 -18.52
N PHE A 69 -4.30 16.53 -19.33
CA PHE A 69 -4.23 15.55 -20.41
C PHE A 69 -4.84 16.12 -21.69
N LYS A 70 -4.50 15.49 -22.82
CA LYS A 70 -5.07 15.79 -24.13
C LYS A 70 -6.34 14.96 -24.34
N LEU A 71 -7.46 15.64 -24.58
CA LEU A 71 -8.72 15.05 -25.01
C LEU A 71 -8.84 15.16 -26.52
N THR A 72 -9.06 14.03 -27.20
CA THR A 72 -9.27 14.01 -28.66
C THR A 72 -10.74 13.80 -28.99
N PHE A 73 -11.17 14.41 -30.11
CA PHE A 73 -12.55 14.39 -30.57
C PHE A 73 -12.66 13.67 -31.91
N GLU A 74 -13.62 12.75 -32.01
CA GLU A 74 -13.85 11.93 -33.19
C GLU A 74 -15.26 12.18 -33.76
N GLY A 75 -15.35 12.38 -35.08
CA GLY A 75 -16.60 12.68 -35.78
C GLY A 75 -16.47 13.89 -36.72
N ASN A 76 -17.39 14.00 -37.68
CA ASN A 76 -17.37 15.02 -38.71
C ASN A 76 -18.05 16.33 -38.24
N GLY A 77 -19.06 16.22 -37.36
CA GLY A 77 -19.82 17.34 -36.81
C GLY A 77 -19.56 17.62 -35.32
N ARG A 78 -19.92 18.82 -34.84
CA ARG A 78 -19.80 19.20 -33.41
C ARG A 78 -20.62 18.28 -32.49
N PHE A 79 -21.85 17.94 -32.90
CA PHE A 79 -22.72 17.06 -32.13
C PHE A 79 -22.17 15.64 -32.04
N GLU A 80 -21.71 15.09 -33.17
CA GLU A 80 -21.12 13.76 -33.24
C GLU A 80 -19.85 13.66 -32.36
N LYS A 81 -18.97 14.66 -32.43
CA LYS A 81 -17.79 14.77 -31.55
C LYS A 81 -18.18 14.75 -30.07
N LEU A 82 -19.21 15.49 -29.69
CA LEU A 82 -19.70 15.49 -28.30
C LEU A 82 -20.29 14.13 -27.90
N TYR A 83 -21.15 13.56 -28.76
CA TYR A 83 -21.76 12.25 -28.52
C TYR A 83 -20.69 11.17 -28.33
N ASN A 84 -19.71 11.10 -29.22
CA ASN A 84 -18.62 10.13 -29.14
C ASN A 84 -17.75 10.32 -27.89
N SER A 85 -17.52 11.57 -27.48
CA SER A 85 -16.73 11.86 -26.27
C SER A 85 -17.41 11.37 -25.00
N ILE A 86 -18.75 11.47 -24.92
CA ILE A 86 -19.52 11.17 -23.70
C ILE A 86 -20.08 9.75 -23.66
N PHE A 87 -20.52 9.20 -24.80
CA PHE A 87 -21.33 7.97 -24.82
C PHE A 87 -20.64 6.78 -25.50
N THR A 88 -19.49 6.95 -26.15
CA THR A 88 -18.77 5.85 -26.81
C THR A 88 -17.34 5.69 -26.28
N LEU A 89 -16.76 4.52 -26.53
CA LEU A 89 -15.35 4.23 -26.26
C LEU A 89 -14.60 4.08 -27.59
N ALA A 90 -13.36 4.54 -27.63
CA ALA A 90 -12.47 4.34 -28.79
C ALA A 90 -11.93 2.91 -28.89
N GLN A 91 -11.82 2.22 -27.76
CA GLN A 91 -11.38 0.83 -27.66
C GLN A 91 -12.21 0.10 -26.58
N PRO A 92 -12.43 -1.22 -26.72
CA PRO A 92 -13.20 -1.97 -25.74
C PRO A 92 -12.39 -2.15 -24.44
N TYR A 93 -12.86 -1.51 -23.36
CA TYR A 93 -12.43 -1.79 -22.00
C TYR A 93 -13.60 -1.55 -21.04
N VAL A 94 -14.19 -2.65 -20.56
CA VAL A 94 -15.44 -2.61 -19.80
C VAL A 94 -15.14 -2.43 -18.31
N THR A 95 -15.53 -1.29 -17.75
CA THR A 95 -15.45 -0.99 -16.32
C THR A 95 -16.53 0.02 -15.92
N THR A 96 -16.98 -0.04 -14.67
CA THR A 96 -17.88 0.99 -14.09
C THR A 96 -17.19 2.34 -13.91
N GLN A 97 -15.86 2.39 -13.89
CA GLN A 97 -15.09 3.63 -13.81
C GLN A 97 -15.35 4.55 -14.99
N ASN A 98 -15.65 3.99 -16.18
CA ASN A 98 -15.98 4.77 -17.37
C ASN A 98 -17.14 5.75 -17.13
N PHE A 99 -18.13 5.40 -16.30
CA PHE A 99 -19.22 6.31 -15.96
C PHE A 99 -18.72 7.61 -15.32
N PHE A 100 -17.76 7.50 -14.39
CA PHE A 100 -17.17 8.66 -13.72
C PHE A 100 -16.26 9.46 -14.65
N ILE A 101 -15.48 8.79 -15.50
CA ILE A 101 -14.62 9.44 -16.49
C ILE A 101 -15.46 10.19 -17.53
N LYS A 102 -16.56 9.62 -18.03
CA LYS A 102 -17.45 10.30 -18.97
C LYS A 102 -18.15 11.50 -18.33
N ALA A 103 -18.58 11.37 -17.08
CA ALA A 103 -19.15 12.47 -16.32
C ALA A 103 -18.11 13.59 -16.08
N SER A 104 -16.85 13.26 -15.79
CA SER A 104 -15.80 14.28 -15.62
C SER A 104 -15.44 14.97 -16.93
N ILE A 105 -15.44 14.24 -18.07
CA ILE A 105 -15.29 14.85 -19.41
C ILE A 105 -16.42 15.86 -19.64
N LEU A 106 -17.68 15.51 -19.33
CA LEU A 106 -18.81 16.43 -19.49
C LEU A 106 -18.62 17.72 -18.66
N LEU A 107 -18.24 17.58 -17.38
CA LEU A 107 -17.97 18.73 -16.50
C LEU A 107 -16.79 19.58 -17.01
N ASN A 108 -15.72 18.93 -17.47
CA ASN A 108 -14.56 19.59 -18.05
C ASN A 108 -14.94 20.41 -19.29
N LEU A 109 -15.70 19.81 -20.22
CA LEU A 109 -16.17 20.50 -21.42
C LEU A 109 -17.10 21.68 -21.09
N ALA A 110 -18.03 21.49 -20.15
CA ALA A 110 -18.92 22.56 -19.71
C ALA A 110 -18.14 23.74 -19.12
N GLN A 111 -17.11 23.48 -18.29
CA GLN A 111 -16.24 24.53 -17.76
C GLN A 111 -15.39 25.18 -18.85
N SER A 112 -14.79 24.41 -19.74
CA SER A 112 -13.98 24.98 -20.83
C SER A 112 -14.80 25.85 -21.78
N ILE A 113 -16.06 25.49 -22.07
CA ILE A 113 -16.98 26.34 -22.83
C ILE A 113 -17.32 27.62 -22.07
N LEU A 114 -17.67 27.51 -20.78
CA LEU A 114 -18.04 28.66 -19.96
C LEU A 114 -16.91 29.67 -19.80
N MET A 115 -15.66 29.18 -19.69
CA MET A 115 -14.47 30.01 -19.51
C MET A 115 -13.75 30.37 -20.81
N GLY A 116 -14.21 29.86 -21.96
CA GLY A 116 -13.57 30.08 -23.26
C GLY A 116 -12.15 29.48 -23.36
N THR A 117 -11.85 28.41 -22.62
CA THR A 117 -10.53 27.74 -22.66
C THR A 117 -10.51 26.60 -23.67
N ASP A 118 -9.31 26.13 -24.03
CA ASP A 118 -9.15 25.01 -24.96
C ASP A 118 -9.94 23.76 -24.52
N LEU A 119 -10.77 23.25 -25.44
CA LEU A 119 -11.59 22.06 -25.25
C LEU A 119 -10.74 20.77 -25.32
N SER A 120 -9.55 20.84 -25.92
CA SER A 120 -8.64 19.71 -26.03
C SER A 120 -7.90 19.39 -24.73
N VAL A 121 -8.03 20.24 -23.69
CA VAL A 121 -7.42 20.02 -22.38
C VAL A 121 -8.42 19.37 -21.44
N TYR A 122 -8.09 18.16 -20.98
CA TYR A 122 -8.80 17.46 -19.91
C TYR A 122 -8.07 17.64 -18.57
N ARG A 123 -8.80 18.15 -17.57
CA ARG A 123 -8.32 18.37 -16.20
C ARG A 123 -8.80 17.25 -15.29
N ILE A 124 -7.88 16.49 -14.68
CA ILE A 124 -8.22 15.33 -13.84
C ILE A 124 -9.01 15.72 -12.58
N GLN A 125 -8.92 16.98 -12.16
CA GLN A 125 -9.61 17.51 -10.99
C GLN A 125 -11.13 17.30 -11.06
N TRP A 126 -11.74 17.30 -12.25
CA TRP A 126 -13.17 17.03 -12.40
C TRP A 126 -13.55 15.59 -12.04
N LEU A 127 -12.66 14.62 -12.30
CA LEU A 127 -12.81 13.26 -11.82
C LEU A 127 -12.67 13.20 -10.30
N GLY A 128 -11.69 13.93 -9.76
CA GLY A 128 -11.51 14.07 -8.32
C GLY A 128 -12.72 14.63 -7.60
N VAL A 129 -13.33 15.69 -8.14
CA VAL A 129 -14.56 16.30 -7.61
C VAL A 129 -15.70 15.29 -7.56
N LEU A 130 -15.89 14.48 -8.60
CA LEU A 130 -16.94 13.45 -8.61
C LEU A 130 -16.72 12.40 -7.51
N TYR A 131 -15.49 11.94 -7.29
CA TYR A 131 -15.18 11.03 -6.19
C TYR A 131 -15.33 11.67 -4.82
N CYS A 132 -14.93 12.94 -4.66
CA CYS A 132 -15.18 13.71 -3.44
C CYS A 132 -16.67 13.79 -3.10
N LEU A 133 -17.50 14.11 -4.10
CA LEU A 133 -18.95 14.15 -3.94
C LEU A 133 -19.51 12.77 -3.61
N PHE A 134 -19.03 11.72 -4.26
CA PHE A 134 -19.50 10.36 -4.00
C PHE A 134 -19.15 9.87 -2.59
N LEU A 135 -17.92 10.12 -2.11
CA LEU A 135 -17.53 9.84 -0.72
C LEU A 135 -18.36 10.67 0.27
N THR A 136 -18.56 11.96 -0.01
CA THR A 136 -19.36 12.86 0.84
C THR A 136 -20.80 12.38 0.96
N VAL A 137 -21.42 11.96 -0.14
CA VAL A 137 -22.78 11.38 -0.12
C VAL A 137 -22.79 10.10 0.72
N SER A 138 -21.78 9.25 0.55
CA SER A 138 -21.68 7.97 1.28
C SER A 138 -21.58 8.19 2.80
N LEU A 139 -20.66 9.04 3.25
CA LEU A 139 -20.52 9.38 4.67
C LEU A 139 -21.71 10.18 5.19
N GLY A 140 -22.26 11.09 4.38
CA GLY A 140 -23.45 11.85 4.71
C GLY A 140 -24.68 10.98 4.97
N MET A 141 -24.85 9.89 4.22
CA MET A 141 -25.89 8.88 4.51
C MET A 141 -25.72 8.29 5.91
N ILE A 142 -24.49 7.98 6.34
CA ILE A 142 -24.21 7.50 7.70
C ILE A 142 -24.57 8.58 8.72
N PHE A 143 -24.12 9.82 8.52
CA PHE A 143 -24.33 10.92 9.47
C PHE A 143 -25.81 11.26 9.69
N ILE A 144 -26.61 11.12 8.64
CA ILE A 144 -28.06 11.38 8.67
C ILE A 144 -28.84 10.24 9.35
N ASN A 145 -28.48 8.97 9.08
CA ASN A 145 -29.29 7.83 9.49
C ASN A 145 -28.84 7.17 10.81
N VAL A 146 -27.53 7.12 11.11
CA VAL A 146 -27.00 6.29 12.21
C VAL A 146 -27.16 6.93 13.58
N ARG A 147 -27.72 6.18 14.53
CA ARG A 147 -27.89 6.58 15.93
C ARG A 147 -27.55 5.43 16.87
N LEU A 148 -26.42 5.51 17.55
CA LEU A 148 -25.90 4.54 18.51
C LEU A 148 -26.51 4.69 19.91
N GLY A 149 -27.52 5.56 20.06
CA GLY A 149 -28.27 5.78 21.29
C GLY A 149 -27.71 6.86 22.21
N ARG A 150 -26.41 7.16 22.16
CA ARG A 150 -25.80 8.30 22.87
C ARG A 150 -25.12 9.24 21.89
N LYS A 151 -25.40 10.54 22.02
CA LYS A 151 -24.88 11.58 21.12
C LYS A 151 -23.35 11.55 20.98
N TRP A 152 -22.62 11.34 22.07
CA TRP A 152 -21.15 11.31 22.01
C TRP A 152 -20.61 10.08 21.27
N LEU A 153 -21.33 8.94 21.30
CA LEU A 153 -20.96 7.76 20.51
C LEU A 153 -21.16 8.01 19.02
N ASP A 154 -22.23 8.72 18.65
CA ASP A 154 -22.46 9.15 17.27
C ASP A 154 -21.32 10.05 16.79
N VAL A 155 -20.96 11.06 17.60
CA VAL A 155 -19.83 11.97 17.31
C VAL A 155 -18.51 11.22 17.20
N ALA A 156 -18.21 10.31 18.13
CA ALA A 156 -16.99 9.50 18.09
C ALA A 156 -16.93 8.64 16.83
N PHE A 157 -18.05 7.99 16.44
CA PHE A 157 -18.12 7.20 15.22
C PHE A 157 -17.90 8.05 13.96
N PHE A 158 -18.56 9.21 13.88
CA PHE A 158 -18.42 10.10 12.73
C PHE A 158 -17.02 10.69 12.63
N ALA A 159 -16.43 11.08 13.77
CA ALA A 159 -15.06 11.57 13.83
C ALA A 159 -14.06 10.50 13.37
N LEU A 160 -14.22 9.24 13.80
CA LEU A 160 -13.34 8.14 13.36
C LEU A 160 -13.50 7.86 11.86
N LEU A 161 -14.71 7.91 11.31
CA LEU A 161 -14.92 7.75 9.87
C LEU A 161 -14.20 8.85 9.08
N ILE A 162 -14.35 10.12 9.49
CA ILE A 162 -13.65 11.24 8.84
C ILE A 162 -12.13 11.10 8.99
N PHE A 163 -11.67 10.75 10.20
CA PHE A 163 -10.25 10.60 10.51
C PHE A 163 -9.55 9.55 9.65
N VAL A 164 -10.19 8.40 9.40
CA VAL A 164 -9.61 7.31 8.61
C VAL A 164 -9.84 7.53 7.11
N PHE A 165 -11.07 7.84 6.70
CA PHE A 165 -11.49 7.77 5.29
C PHE A 165 -11.43 9.11 4.55
N CYS A 166 -11.18 10.23 5.23
CA CYS A 166 -10.82 11.49 4.57
C CYS A 166 -9.31 11.77 4.57
N ASP A 167 -8.49 10.77 4.93
CA ASP A 167 -7.03 10.87 4.88
C ASP A 167 -6.51 10.87 3.43
N VAL A 168 -5.47 11.67 3.17
CA VAL A 168 -4.90 11.84 1.82
C VAL A 168 -4.36 10.54 1.22
N GLY A 169 -3.92 9.57 2.04
CA GLY A 169 -3.51 8.26 1.56
C GLY A 169 -4.62 7.51 0.83
N TYR A 170 -5.89 7.77 1.17
CA TYR A 170 -7.05 7.28 0.43
C TYR A 170 -7.48 8.23 -0.68
N THR A 171 -7.52 9.54 -0.40
CA THR A 171 -8.19 10.50 -1.29
C THR A 171 -7.31 10.96 -2.45
N ALA A 172 -5.98 10.80 -2.38
CA ALA A 172 -5.08 11.11 -3.50
C ALA A 172 -5.42 10.31 -4.77
N TYR A 173 -5.97 9.10 -4.61
CA TYR A 173 -6.51 8.30 -5.72
C TYR A 173 -7.62 9.00 -6.52
N PHE A 174 -8.30 10.00 -5.96
CA PHE A 174 -9.43 10.65 -6.64
C PHE A 174 -8.97 11.45 -7.86
N ASN A 175 -7.77 12.05 -7.79
CA ASN A 175 -7.12 12.70 -8.92
C ASN A 175 -6.19 11.70 -9.63
N SER A 176 -6.73 10.55 -10.04
CA SER A 176 -6.01 9.51 -10.77
C SER A 176 -6.95 8.66 -11.61
N PHE A 177 -6.42 7.93 -12.59
CA PHE A 177 -7.19 6.96 -13.38
C PHE A 177 -7.16 5.54 -12.79
N TYR A 178 -6.70 5.36 -11.56
CA TYR A 178 -6.74 4.08 -10.87
C TYR A 178 -8.18 3.66 -10.51
N GLY A 179 -8.52 2.40 -10.77
CA GLY A 179 -9.83 1.83 -10.40
C GLY A 179 -10.08 1.76 -8.89
N GLU A 180 -9.01 1.85 -8.10
CA GLU A 180 -8.92 1.92 -6.65
C GLU A 180 -9.82 3.04 -6.08
N ALA A 181 -9.85 4.21 -6.72
CA ALA A 181 -10.71 5.31 -6.27
C ALA A 181 -12.19 4.90 -6.21
N LEU A 182 -12.68 4.24 -7.27
CA LEU A 182 -14.04 3.73 -7.32
C LEU A 182 -14.24 2.51 -6.40
N GLN A 183 -13.26 1.59 -6.33
CA GLN A 183 -13.30 0.44 -5.42
C GLN A 183 -13.52 0.88 -3.97
N TYR A 184 -12.75 1.88 -3.52
CA TYR A 184 -12.83 2.42 -2.17
C TYR A 184 -14.15 3.14 -1.92
N THR A 185 -14.50 4.13 -2.74
CA THR A 185 -15.71 4.93 -2.53
C THR A 185 -16.98 4.09 -2.62
N SER A 186 -17.04 3.12 -3.53
CA SER A 186 -18.18 2.20 -3.64
C SER A 186 -18.27 1.25 -2.44
N LEU A 187 -17.17 0.76 -1.88
CA LEU A 187 -17.19 -0.04 -0.65
C LEU A 187 -17.74 0.74 0.54
N ILE A 188 -17.30 1.99 0.73
CA ILE A 188 -17.85 2.87 1.77
C ILE A 188 -19.33 3.19 1.52
N PHE A 189 -19.73 3.38 0.26
CA PHE A 189 -21.12 3.57 -0.11
C PHE A 189 -22.00 2.34 0.19
N ILE A 190 -21.51 1.13 -0.10
CA ILE A 190 -22.19 -0.14 0.22
C ILE A 190 -22.38 -0.26 1.74
N PHE A 191 -21.32 0.00 2.52
CA PHE A 191 -21.39 0.02 3.97
C PHE A 191 -22.40 1.07 4.47
N ALA A 192 -22.36 2.29 3.94
CA ALA A 192 -23.28 3.36 4.26
C ALA A 192 -24.75 2.98 3.96
N CYS A 193 -25.01 2.32 2.83
CA CYS A 193 -26.34 1.83 2.47
C CYS A 193 -26.80 0.74 3.44
N ALA A 194 -25.96 -0.28 3.70
CA ALA A 194 -26.30 -1.37 4.60
C ALA A 194 -26.66 -0.87 6.00
N VAL A 195 -25.84 0.03 6.55
CA VAL A 195 -26.11 0.64 7.85
C VAL A 195 -27.34 1.56 7.78
N SER A 196 -27.53 2.34 6.72
CA SER A 196 -28.73 3.20 6.58
C SER A 196 -30.03 2.39 6.51
N ILE A 197 -30.03 1.20 5.92
CA ILE A 197 -31.18 0.29 5.91
C ILE A 197 -31.51 -0.21 7.32
N LEU A 198 -30.48 -0.47 8.15
CA LEU A 198 -30.65 -0.93 9.54
C LEU A 198 -31.25 0.15 10.44
N PHE A 199 -30.87 1.42 10.25
CA PHE A 199 -31.28 2.52 11.14
C PHE A 199 -32.45 3.36 10.63
N SER A 200 -32.82 3.26 9.34
CA SER A 200 -33.91 4.07 8.76
C SER A 200 -35.24 3.36 8.74
N GLU A 201 -36.29 4.03 9.22
CA GLU A 201 -37.66 3.50 9.15
C GLU A 201 -38.40 3.85 7.84
N LYS A 202 -38.06 4.98 7.18
CA LYS A 202 -38.90 5.55 6.10
C LYS A 202 -38.32 5.43 4.68
N ARG A 203 -37.14 4.83 4.48
CA ARG A 203 -36.46 4.78 3.16
C ARG A 203 -35.71 3.48 2.86
N LYS A 204 -36.06 2.37 3.52
CA LYS A 204 -35.35 1.06 3.35
C LYS A 204 -35.26 0.60 1.90
N ILE A 205 -36.33 0.77 1.11
CA ILE A 205 -36.36 0.37 -0.32
C ILE A 205 -35.34 1.17 -1.13
N LEU A 206 -35.30 2.50 -0.97
CA LEU A 206 -34.36 3.36 -1.69
C LEU A 206 -32.91 2.98 -1.40
N TYR A 207 -32.57 2.81 -0.11
CA TYR A 207 -31.23 2.41 0.29
C TYR A 207 -30.88 0.99 -0.16
N CYS A 208 -31.86 0.10 -0.31
CA CYS A 208 -31.66 -1.22 -0.89
C CYS A 208 -31.33 -1.14 -2.38
N VAL A 209 -32.03 -0.29 -3.15
CA VAL A 209 -31.68 -0.03 -4.56
C VAL A 209 -30.26 0.53 -4.66
N PHE A 210 -29.93 1.52 -3.84
CA PHE A 210 -28.59 2.10 -3.78
C PHE A 210 -27.52 1.09 -3.36
N TYR A 211 -27.84 0.19 -2.45
CA TYR A 211 -26.95 -0.89 -2.04
C TYR A 211 -26.54 -1.75 -3.24
N TYR A 212 -27.51 -2.29 -3.99
CA TYR A 212 -27.21 -3.14 -5.15
C TYR A 212 -26.52 -2.36 -6.29
N ALA A 213 -26.88 -1.09 -6.51
CA ALA A 213 -26.15 -0.22 -7.43
C ALA A 213 -24.69 -0.03 -6.99
N GLY A 214 -24.44 0.18 -5.70
CA GLY A 214 -23.11 0.25 -5.11
C GLY A 214 -22.31 -1.04 -5.32
N VAL A 215 -22.94 -2.20 -5.13
CA VAL A 215 -22.32 -3.51 -5.38
C VAL A 215 -21.90 -3.67 -6.85
N ILE A 216 -22.72 -3.21 -7.80
CA ILE A 216 -22.36 -3.21 -9.23
C ILE A 216 -21.17 -2.30 -9.50
N LEU A 217 -21.19 -1.07 -8.96
CA LEU A 217 -20.07 -0.12 -9.08
C LEU A 217 -18.77 -0.72 -8.54
N PHE A 218 -18.83 -1.37 -7.37
CA PHE A 218 -17.70 -2.04 -6.74
C PHE A 218 -17.20 -3.22 -7.57
N ALA A 219 -18.06 -4.13 -7.99
CA ALA A 219 -17.70 -5.30 -8.79
C ALA A 219 -17.04 -4.91 -10.13
N GLY A 220 -17.50 -3.84 -10.77
CA GLY A 220 -16.95 -3.36 -12.04
C GLY A 220 -15.75 -2.41 -11.94
N SER A 221 -15.35 -2.01 -10.73
CA SER A 221 -14.20 -1.12 -10.52
C SER A 221 -12.86 -1.81 -10.77
N LYS A 222 -12.80 -3.12 -10.53
CA LYS A 222 -11.69 -4.03 -10.85
C LYS A 222 -12.23 -5.44 -11.02
N PHE A 223 -11.68 -6.21 -11.96
CA PHE A 223 -12.11 -7.60 -12.19
C PHE A 223 -11.94 -8.50 -10.94
N ALA A 224 -10.93 -8.22 -10.10
CA ALA A 224 -10.74 -8.88 -8.81
C ALA A 224 -11.92 -8.71 -7.83
N ASN A 225 -12.76 -7.68 -8.01
CA ASN A 225 -13.92 -7.42 -7.14
C ASN A 225 -15.18 -8.18 -7.56
N ILE A 226 -15.21 -8.81 -8.73
CA ILE A 226 -16.38 -9.58 -9.20
C ILE A 226 -16.85 -10.62 -8.15
N PRO A 227 -16.00 -11.55 -7.68
CA PRO A 227 -16.44 -12.53 -6.67
C PRO A 227 -16.87 -11.89 -5.35
N LEU A 228 -16.22 -10.78 -4.97
CA LEU A 228 -16.54 -10.03 -3.75
C LEU A 228 -17.92 -9.36 -3.84
N GLY A 229 -18.26 -8.82 -5.02
CA GLY A 229 -19.57 -8.24 -5.31
C GLY A 229 -20.69 -9.27 -5.18
N ILE A 230 -20.45 -10.52 -5.62
CA ILE A 230 -21.42 -11.62 -5.47
C ILE A 230 -21.66 -11.91 -3.98
N ILE A 231 -20.61 -11.97 -3.15
CA ILE A 231 -20.74 -12.18 -1.70
C ILE A 231 -21.57 -11.05 -1.06
N LEU A 232 -21.31 -9.79 -1.44
CA LEU A 232 -22.10 -8.64 -0.96
C LEU A 232 -23.56 -8.70 -1.43
N ALA A 233 -23.83 -9.11 -2.67
CA ALA A 233 -25.19 -9.25 -3.16
C ALA A 233 -25.97 -10.33 -2.40
N LEU A 234 -25.32 -11.45 -2.08
CA LEU A 234 -25.88 -12.53 -1.26
C LEU A 234 -26.14 -12.05 0.18
N ALA A 235 -25.21 -11.30 0.78
CA ALA A 235 -25.42 -10.67 2.09
C ALA A 235 -26.62 -9.71 2.06
N GLY A 236 -26.83 -8.99 0.95
CA GLY A 236 -27.98 -8.12 0.72
C GLY A 236 -29.33 -8.82 0.85
N LEU A 237 -29.46 -10.09 0.46
CA LEU A 237 -30.72 -10.84 0.61
C LEU A 237 -31.22 -10.89 2.06
N SER A 238 -30.30 -10.80 3.03
CA SER A 238 -30.67 -10.76 4.45
C SER A 238 -31.56 -9.56 4.81
N PHE A 239 -31.56 -8.47 4.02
CA PHE A 239 -32.43 -7.33 4.23
C PHE A 239 -33.91 -7.72 4.23
N ILE A 240 -34.32 -8.76 3.51
CA ILE A 240 -35.70 -9.27 3.50
C ILE A 240 -36.23 -9.53 4.93
N LEU A 241 -35.35 -9.92 5.85
CA LEU A 241 -35.68 -10.16 7.26
C LEU A 241 -36.17 -8.89 7.98
N LEU A 242 -35.77 -7.70 7.53
CA LEU A 242 -36.11 -6.41 8.13
C LEU A 242 -37.51 -5.92 7.75
N ASN A 243 -38.11 -6.46 6.70
CA ASN A 243 -39.48 -6.13 6.29
C ASN A 243 -40.12 -7.30 5.52
N ARG A 244 -40.45 -8.36 6.26
CA ARG A 244 -40.94 -9.64 5.70
C ARG A 244 -42.33 -9.55 5.07
N THR A 245 -43.12 -8.53 5.39
CA THR A 245 -44.49 -8.35 4.88
C THR A 245 -44.52 -7.60 3.55
N SER A 246 -43.53 -6.75 3.26
CA SER A 246 -43.47 -6.00 2.01
C SER A 246 -43.03 -6.89 0.83
N LYS A 247 -43.97 -7.16 -0.09
CA LYS A 247 -43.68 -7.85 -1.36
C LYS A 247 -42.68 -7.04 -2.21
N LEU A 248 -42.89 -5.73 -2.31
CA LEU A 248 -41.99 -4.83 -3.06
C LEU A 248 -40.54 -4.92 -2.56
N PHE A 249 -40.33 -4.93 -1.24
CA PHE A 249 -38.98 -5.01 -0.69
C PHE A 249 -38.29 -6.36 -1.01
N LYS A 250 -39.03 -7.47 -1.01
CA LYS A 250 -38.52 -8.77 -1.46
C LYS A 250 -38.15 -8.75 -2.94
N THR A 251 -39.05 -8.24 -3.78
CA THR A 251 -38.85 -8.14 -5.22
C THR A 251 -37.59 -7.32 -5.55
N VAL A 252 -37.40 -6.18 -4.89
CA VAL A 252 -36.20 -5.34 -5.09
C VAL A 252 -34.91 -6.09 -4.73
N ASN A 253 -34.89 -6.86 -3.64
CA ASN A 253 -33.71 -7.65 -3.26
C ASN A 253 -33.41 -8.77 -4.29
N ILE A 254 -34.44 -9.47 -4.76
CA ILE A 254 -34.26 -10.55 -5.75
C ILE A 254 -33.80 -9.98 -7.10
N ILE A 255 -34.44 -8.91 -7.58
CA ILE A 255 -34.03 -8.22 -8.82
C ILE A 255 -32.60 -7.69 -8.68
N GLY A 256 -32.26 -7.08 -7.54
CA GLY A 256 -30.92 -6.58 -7.25
C GLY A 256 -29.86 -7.69 -7.32
N LEU A 257 -30.13 -8.85 -6.70
CA LEU A 257 -29.24 -10.01 -6.79
C LEU A 257 -29.07 -10.49 -8.24
N VAL A 258 -30.18 -10.70 -8.96
CA VAL A 258 -30.14 -11.18 -10.35
C VAL A 258 -29.36 -10.21 -11.24
N LEU A 259 -29.56 -8.91 -11.06
CA LEU A 259 -28.82 -7.89 -11.79
C LEU A 259 -27.33 -7.92 -11.49
N VAL A 260 -26.93 -8.05 -10.21
CA VAL A 260 -25.51 -8.18 -9.85
C VAL A 260 -24.91 -9.44 -10.48
N LEU A 261 -25.60 -10.58 -10.45
CA LEU A 261 -25.10 -11.82 -11.05
C LEU A 261 -24.94 -11.70 -12.57
N ALA A 262 -25.93 -11.12 -13.25
CA ALA A 262 -25.88 -10.90 -14.70
C ALA A 262 -24.74 -9.96 -15.10
N VAL A 263 -24.59 -8.83 -14.38
CA VAL A 263 -23.51 -7.86 -14.65
C VAL A 263 -22.14 -8.43 -14.28
N SER A 264 -22.05 -9.24 -13.23
CA SER A 264 -20.82 -9.94 -12.85
C SER A 264 -20.37 -10.94 -13.92
N ALA A 265 -21.31 -11.70 -14.49
CA ALA A 265 -21.04 -12.58 -15.61
C ALA A 265 -20.56 -11.80 -16.83
N TYR A 266 -21.20 -10.68 -17.15
CA TYR A 266 -20.77 -9.79 -18.22
C TYR A 266 -19.35 -9.23 -18.02
N PHE A 267 -19.00 -8.77 -16.81
CA PHE A 267 -17.65 -8.31 -16.52
C PHE A 267 -16.62 -9.43 -16.63
N PHE A 268 -16.95 -10.63 -16.16
CA PHE A 268 -16.06 -11.79 -16.24
C PHE A 268 -15.76 -12.17 -17.70
N THR A 269 -16.78 -12.19 -18.57
CA THR A 269 -16.59 -12.46 -20.00
C THR A 269 -15.93 -11.31 -20.77
N SER A 270 -15.83 -10.13 -20.16
CA SER A 270 -15.23 -8.94 -20.78
C SER A 270 -13.77 -8.70 -20.36
N VAL A 271 -13.18 -9.61 -19.58
CA VAL A 271 -11.77 -9.54 -19.19
C VAL A 271 -10.92 -9.68 -20.46
N PRO A 272 -10.04 -8.70 -20.77
CA PRO A 272 -9.19 -8.79 -21.95
C PRO A 272 -8.16 -9.92 -21.83
N GLU A 273 -7.96 -10.66 -22.91
CA GLU A 273 -7.02 -11.80 -22.96
C GLU A 273 -5.59 -11.43 -22.55
N TRP A 274 -5.06 -10.31 -23.08
CA TRP A 274 -3.73 -9.82 -22.71
C TRP A 274 -3.59 -9.60 -21.19
N MET A 275 -4.65 -9.21 -20.49
CA MET A 275 -4.60 -9.01 -19.04
C MET A 275 -4.52 -10.35 -18.31
N ASP A 276 -5.26 -11.36 -18.77
CA ASP A 276 -5.18 -12.69 -18.19
C ASP A 276 -3.79 -13.30 -18.41
N GLU A 277 -3.23 -13.20 -19.62
CA GLU A 277 -1.87 -13.66 -19.93
C GLU A 277 -0.82 -13.03 -19.00
N HIS A 278 -0.80 -11.70 -18.90
CA HIS A 278 0.17 -10.98 -18.07
C HIS A 278 0.09 -11.42 -16.60
N THR A 279 -1.13 -11.54 -16.08
CA THR A 279 -1.35 -11.90 -14.67
C THR A 279 -1.05 -13.39 -14.44
N THR A 280 -1.32 -14.28 -15.40
CA THR A 280 -1.08 -15.74 -15.27
C THR A 280 0.41 -16.02 -15.28
N TYR A 281 1.16 -15.34 -16.14
CA TYR A 281 2.61 -15.35 -16.10
C TYR A 281 3.14 -14.95 -14.71
N GLN A 282 2.67 -13.81 -14.18
CA GLN A 282 3.13 -13.30 -12.89
C GLN A 282 2.78 -14.25 -11.73
N ALA A 283 1.61 -14.88 -11.75
CA ALA A 283 1.18 -15.83 -10.74
C ALA A 283 2.09 -17.08 -10.67
N VAL A 284 2.58 -17.57 -11.81
CA VAL A 284 3.46 -18.75 -11.86
C VAL A 284 4.92 -18.36 -11.62
N PHE A 285 5.51 -17.50 -12.46
CA PHE A 285 6.95 -17.25 -12.46
C PHE A 285 7.42 -16.27 -11.38
N PHE A 286 6.57 -15.28 -11.06
CA PHE A 286 6.81 -14.30 -9.99
C PHE A 286 5.96 -14.56 -8.73
N GLY A 287 5.31 -15.71 -8.68
CA GLY A 287 4.54 -16.21 -7.54
C GLY A 287 5.04 -17.59 -7.14
N VAL A 288 4.46 -18.65 -7.71
CA VAL A 288 4.74 -20.06 -7.36
C VAL A 288 6.24 -20.36 -7.40
N LEU A 289 6.91 -20.05 -8.50
CA LEU A 289 8.33 -20.36 -8.69
C LEU A 289 9.26 -19.37 -7.97
N LYS A 290 8.80 -18.16 -7.66
CA LYS A 290 9.65 -17.14 -7.04
C LYS A 290 10.17 -17.62 -5.69
N ASN A 291 11.50 -17.63 -5.53
CA ASN A 291 12.21 -18.21 -4.38
C ASN A 291 11.83 -19.68 -4.09
N SER A 292 11.42 -20.45 -5.11
CA SER A 292 11.22 -21.89 -4.94
C SER A 292 12.56 -22.62 -4.80
N PRO A 293 12.73 -23.50 -3.79
CA PRO A 293 13.89 -24.36 -3.69
C PRO A 293 13.85 -25.56 -4.65
N SER A 294 12.70 -25.80 -5.30
CA SER A 294 12.52 -26.93 -6.24
C SER A 294 11.62 -26.53 -7.42
N PRO A 295 12.03 -25.54 -8.23
CA PRO A 295 11.18 -24.98 -9.29
C PRO A 295 10.77 -26.01 -10.36
N GLU A 296 11.61 -27.01 -10.65
CA GLU A 296 11.28 -28.09 -11.60
C GLU A 296 10.09 -28.93 -11.13
N LYS A 297 10.04 -29.25 -9.83
CA LYS A 297 8.94 -30.02 -9.23
C LYS A 297 7.64 -29.21 -9.20
N ASP A 298 7.75 -27.92 -8.90
CA ASP A 298 6.61 -27.01 -8.89
C ASP A 298 6.00 -26.88 -10.30
N LEU A 299 6.83 -26.85 -11.35
CA LEU A 299 6.36 -26.89 -12.74
C LEU A 299 5.71 -28.23 -13.09
N GLU A 300 6.32 -29.36 -12.70
CA GLU A 300 5.77 -30.70 -12.93
C GLU A 300 4.36 -30.84 -12.31
N GLU A 301 4.16 -30.35 -11.09
CA GLU A 301 2.85 -30.37 -10.42
C GLU A 301 1.81 -29.48 -11.11
N LEU A 302 2.24 -28.35 -11.67
CA LEU A 302 1.41 -27.49 -12.51
C LEU A 302 1.18 -28.05 -13.92
N GLY A 303 1.80 -29.18 -14.28
CA GLY A 303 1.72 -29.77 -15.62
C GLY A 303 2.49 -28.99 -16.68
N LEU A 304 3.48 -28.19 -16.28
CA LEU A 304 4.25 -27.30 -17.14
C LEU A 304 5.63 -27.88 -17.51
N PRO A 305 6.14 -27.61 -18.73
CA PRO A 305 7.46 -28.08 -19.17
C PRO A 305 8.63 -27.55 -18.32
N SER A 306 9.60 -28.42 -18.04
CA SER A 306 10.78 -28.10 -17.19
C SER A 306 11.68 -27.00 -17.75
N TYR A 307 11.69 -26.77 -19.07
CA TYR A 307 12.50 -25.70 -19.66
C TYR A 307 12.12 -24.32 -19.11
N MET A 308 10.89 -24.14 -18.63
CA MET A 308 10.39 -22.87 -18.09
C MET A 308 11.01 -22.50 -16.73
N VAL A 309 11.80 -23.37 -16.09
CA VAL A 309 12.57 -23.01 -14.88
C VAL A 309 13.46 -21.79 -15.11
N ALA A 310 13.95 -21.58 -16.33
CA ALA A 310 14.76 -20.41 -16.67
C ALA A 310 14.01 -19.07 -16.53
N LEU A 311 12.69 -19.09 -16.36
CA LEU A 311 11.85 -17.91 -16.08
C LEU A 311 11.57 -17.71 -14.59
N GLN A 312 12.08 -18.57 -13.70
CA GLN A 312 11.98 -18.35 -12.26
C GLN A 312 12.43 -16.94 -11.89
N ASN A 313 11.73 -16.30 -10.93
CA ASN A 313 12.05 -14.96 -10.43
C ASN A 313 11.84 -13.82 -11.43
N THR A 314 11.32 -14.09 -12.64
CA THR A 314 11.04 -13.07 -13.64
C THR A 314 9.59 -12.59 -13.61
N ASN A 315 9.36 -11.33 -13.98
CA ASN A 315 8.02 -10.78 -14.20
C ASN A 315 7.77 -10.51 -15.69
N TYR A 316 6.49 -10.36 -16.07
CA TYR A 316 6.09 -10.26 -17.48
C TYR A 316 6.66 -9.02 -18.19
N TYR A 317 6.92 -7.95 -17.45
CA TYR A 317 7.34 -6.66 -17.99
C TYR A 317 8.88 -6.50 -18.04
N MET A 318 9.63 -7.53 -17.65
CA MET A 318 11.08 -7.54 -17.83
C MET A 318 11.44 -7.58 -19.32
N GLU A 319 12.57 -6.98 -19.66
CA GLU A 319 13.17 -7.16 -20.99
C GLU A 319 14.18 -8.32 -20.94
N GLY A 320 14.43 -8.95 -22.09
CA GLY A 320 15.50 -9.94 -22.23
C GLY A 320 15.27 -11.28 -21.50
N HIS A 321 14.02 -11.78 -21.43
CA HIS A 321 13.76 -13.12 -20.89
C HIS A 321 14.61 -14.18 -21.58
N LYS A 322 15.14 -15.13 -20.78
CA LYS A 322 15.93 -16.28 -21.29
C LYS A 322 15.16 -17.17 -22.27
N ILE A 323 13.84 -17.08 -22.26
CA ILE A 323 12.91 -17.76 -23.16
C ILE A 323 12.00 -16.72 -23.79
N ASP A 324 11.70 -16.85 -25.08
CA ASP A 324 10.74 -15.99 -25.75
C ASP A 324 9.30 -16.28 -25.29
N ILE A 325 8.84 -15.48 -24.32
CA ILE A 325 7.50 -15.55 -23.72
C ILE A 325 6.39 -15.06 -24.65
N ARG A 326 6.73 -14.52 -25.82
CA ARG A 326 5.78 -14.06 -26.85
C ARG A 326 5.64 -15.05 -28.01
N SER A 327 6.45 -16.12 -28.02
CA SER A 327 6.39 -17.14 -29.06
C SER A 327 5.08 -17.94 -29.01
N GLN A 328 4.61 -18.40 -30.18
CA GLN A 328 3.44 -19.28 -30.27
C GLN A 328 3.64 -20.59 -29.48
N LYS A 329 4.87 -21.10 -29.45
CA LYS A 329 5.22 -22.28 -28.65
C LYS A 329 4.99 -22.03 -27.18
N PHE A 330 5.49 -20.92 -26.63
CA PHE A 330 5.28 -20.59 -25.22
C PHE A 330 3.80 -20.47 -24.88
N ARG A 331 3.00 -19.87 -25.79
CA ARG A 331 1.55 -19.78 -25.61
C ARG A 331 0.89 -21.16 -25.49
N THR A 332 1.18 -22.06 -26.41
CA THR A 332 0.64 -23.43 -26.40
C THR A 332 1.14 -24.26 -25.22
N ASP A 333 2.40 -24.07 -24.81
CA ASP A 333 2.98 -24.83 -23.70
C ASP A 333 2.52 -24.29 -22.33
N PHE A 334 2.28 -22.97 -22.20
CA PHE A 334 1.98 -22.29 -20.94
C PHE A 334 0.53 -21.82 -20.82
N TYR A 335 0.13 -20.78 -21.57
CA TYR A 335 -1.17 -20.12 -21.40
C TYR A 335 -2.36 -21.05 -21.67
N ASP A 336 -2.21 -22.03 -22.55
CA ASP A 336 -3.26 -23.00 -22.86
C ASP A 336 -3.34 -24.14 -21.83
N ASN A 337 -2.34 -24.31 -20.94
CA ASN A 337 -2.25 -25.45 -20.01
C ASN A 337 -2.32 -25.08 -18.52
N VAL A 338 -2.27 -23.81 -18.13
CA VAL A 338 -2.36 -23.39 -16.72
C VAL A 338 -3.39 -22.29 -16.52
N SER A 339 -4.18 -22.42 -15.46
CA SER A 339 -5.20 -21.44 -15.08
C SER A 339 -5.01 -20.92 -13.65
N LYS A 340 -5.76 -19.86 -13.29
CA LYS A 340 -5.82 -19.38 -11.89
C LYS A 340 -6.32 -20.44 -10.92
N ALA A 341 -7.17 -21.37 -11.39
CA ALA A 341 -7.70 -22.45 -10.56
C ALA A 341 -6.59 -23.45 -10.21
N ASP A 342 -5.66 -23.71 -11.13
CA ASP A 342 -4.51 -24.58 -10.91
C ASP A 342 -3.54 -23.96 -9.92
N VAL A 343 -3.26 -22.66 -10.05
CA VAL A 343 -2.46 -21.90 -9.08
C VAL A 343 -3.10 -21.90 -7.68
N LEU A 344 -4.42 -21.70 -7.60
CA LEU A 344 -5.15 -21.81 -6.32
C LEU A 344 -5.02 -23.22 -5.74
N LYS A 345 -5.23 -24.25 -6.57
CA LYS A 345 -5.12 -25.66 -6.15
C LYS A 345 -3.72 -25.96 -5.63
N PHE A 346 -2.66 -25.51 -6.32
CA PHE A 346 -1.28 -25.64 -5.87
C PHE A 346 -1.10 -25.07 -4.47
N TYR A 347 -1.53 -23.82 -4.23
CA TYR A 347 -1.41 -23.20 -2.90
C TYR A 347 -2.24 -23.91 -1.81
N LEU A 348 -3.41 -24.46 -2.15
CA LEU A 348 -4.21 -25.25 -1.21
C LEU A 348 -3.56 -26.58 -0.84
N MET A 349 -2.82 -27.20 -1.76
CA MET A 349 -2.02 -28.41 -1.51
C MET A 349 -0.72 -28.10 -0.76
N HIS A 350 -0.20 -26.87 -0.89
CA HIS A 350 1.04 -26.39 -0.27
C HIS A 350 0.80 -25.23 0.70
N PRO A 351 0.16 -25.45 1.86
CA PRO A 351 -0.21 -24.37 2.79
C PRO A 351 1.00 -23.59 3.34
N SER A 352 2.18 -24.21 3.45
CA SER A 352 3.41 -23.52 3.83
C SER A 352 3.86 -22.51 2.75
N ARG A 353 3.72 -22.85 1.47
CA ARG A 353 4.01 -21.95 0.34
C ARG A 353 3.01 -20.81 0.30
N LEU A 354 1.72 -21.09 0.49
CA LEU A 354 0.69 -20.05 0.61
C LEU A 354 0.98 -19.09 1.77
N TRP A 355 1.35 -19.63 2.94
CA TRP A 355 1.71 -18.83 4.11
C TRP A 355 2.86 -17.87 3.83
N GLN A 356 3.92 -18.33 3.16
CA GLN A 356 5.05 -17.47 2.76
C GLN A 356 4.60 -16.30 1.87
N LYS A 357 3.72 -16.55 0.89
CA LYS A 357 3.21 -15.48 0.00
C LYS A 357 2.24 -14.53 0.69
N LEU A 358 1.45 -15.04 1.63
CA LEU A 358 0.60 -14.20 2.48
C LEU A 358 1.44 -13.30 3.40
N GLU A 359 2.55 -13.79 3.92
CA GLU A 359 3.48 -12.98 4.72
C GLU A 359 4.06 -11.83 3.89
N VAL A 360 4.49 -12.08 2.64
CA VAL A 360 4.91 -11.02 1.71
C VAL A 360 3.80 -10.00 1.49
N SER A 361 2.57 -10.47 1.28
CA SER A 361 1.40 -9.59 1.08
C SER A 361 1.18 -8.69 2.29
N ILE A 362 1.15 -9.26 3.49
CA ILE A 362 0.89 -8.51 4.71
C ILE A 362 2.00 -7.48 4.96
N ARG A 363 3.27 -7.82 4.74
CA ARG A 363 4.39 -6.87 4.86
C ARG A 363 4.27 -5.67 3.91
N ASN A 364 3.71 -5.88 2.71
CA ASN A 364 3.44 -4.82 1.73
C ASN A 364 2.14 -4.04 2.01
N SER A 365 1.37 -4.41 3.03
CA SER A 365 0.07 -3.81 3.31
C SER A 365 0.13 -2.64 4.28
N SER A 366 1.31 -2.24 4.77
CA SER A 366 1.50 -1.24 5.84
C SER A 366 1.10 0.19 5.43
N HIS A 367 1.43 0.58 4.20
CA HIS A 367 1.04 1.86 3.62
C HIS A 367 -0.27 1.74 2.84
N ILE A 368 -1.02 2.84 2.75
CA ILE A 368 -2.30 2.87 2.02
C ILE A 368 -2.08 3.01 0.52
N GLN A 369 -1.26 3.99 0.12
CA GLN A 369 -0.87 4.19 -1.27
C GLN A 369 0.53 3.57 -1.51
N PRO A 370 0.80 3.03 -2.70
CA PRO A 370 2.13 2.57 -3.08
C PRO A 370 3.15 3.71 -2.92
N VAL A 371 4.25 3.42 -2.24
CA VAL A 371 5.24 4.44 -1.82
C VAL A 371 6.09 4.96 -2.98
N TYR A 372 6.05 4.31 -4.14
CA TYR A 372 6.74 4.71 -5.36
C TYR A 372 5.91 5.65 -6.26
N LEU A 373 4.74 6.12 -5.79
CA LEU A 373 3.90 7.07 -6.50
C LEU A 373 3.98 8.45 -5.86
N SER A 374 4.22 9.46 -6.70
CA SER A 374 4.22 10.87 -6.28
C SER A 374 2.80 11.42 -6.18
N ASN A 375 2.61 12.38 -5.28
CA ASN A 375 1.38 13.16 -5.17
C ASN A 375 1.42 14.50 -5.90
N TYR A 376 2.61 14.99 -6.24
CA TYR A 376 2.85 16.29 -6.85
C TYR A 376 3.46 16.17 -8.23
N ASP A 377 3.26 17.22 -9.02
CA ASP A 377 3.81 17.39 -10.36
C ASP A 377 5.33 17.63 -10.35
N SER A 378 5.90 17.85 -11.53
CA SER A 378 7.32 18.12 -11.70
C SER A 378 7.79 19.51 -11.26
N GLY A 379 6.87 20.35 -10.77
CA GLY A 379 7.24 21.55 -10.00
C GLY A 379 7.81 21.22 -8.61
N HIS A 380 7.71 19.96 -8.19
CA HIS A 380 8.18 19.44 -6.91
C HIS A 380 9.25 18.35 -7.10
N GLU A 381 9.98 18.06 -6.03
CA GLU A 381 10.88 16.91 -6.00
C GLU A 381 10.10 15.61 -6.33
N ARG A 382 10.66 14.75 -7.19
CA ARG A 382 10.03 13.49 -7.58
C ARG A 382 9.77 12.62 -6.35
N LEU A 383 8.71 11.80 -6.43
CA LEU A 383 8.29 10.90 -5.33
C LEU A 383 7.96 11.65 -4.03
N THR A 384 7.44 12.88 -4.12
CA THR A 384 6.97 13.63 -2.95
C THR A 384 5.51 13.31 -2.67
N ARG A 385 5.22 12.96 -1.42
CA ARG A 385 3.85 12.68 -0.95
C ARG A 385 3.30 13.87 -0.17
N SER A 386 1.98 14.06 -0.24
CA SER A 386 1.30 15.11 0.51
C SER A 386 1.23 14.73 1.99
N GLU A 387 1.62 15.66 2.86
CA GLU A 387 1.43 15.55 4.32
C GLU A 387 0.12 16.22 4.80
N LYS A 388 -0.64 16.83 3.87
CA LYS A 388 -1.93 17.47 4.20
C LYS A 388 -2.95 16.39 4.54
N PHE A 389 -3.54 16.46 5.73
CA PHE A 389 -4.55 15.49 6.18
C PHE A 389 -4.05 14.02 6.09
N SER A 390 -2.78 13.77 6.43
CA SER A 390 -2.14 12.44 6.37
C SER A 390 -2.02 11.73 7.73
N ILE A 391 -2.81 12.12 8.74
CA ILE A 391 -2.61 11.66 10.12
C ILE A 391 -2.79 10.13 10.22
N TRP A 392 -3.81 9.56 9.59
CA TRP A 392 -4.03 8.11 9.60
C TRP A 392 -2.95 7.39 8.79
N SER A 393 -2.65 7.86 7.58
CA SER A 393 -1.62 7.25 6.73
C SER A 393 -0.21 7.34 7.32
N SER A 394 0.10 8.37 8.12
CA SER A 394 1.36 8.48 8.87
C SER A 394 1.39 7.64 10.16
N PHE A 395 0.23 7.34 10.76
CA PHE A 395 0.13 6.51 11.96
C PHE A 395 0.09 5.02 11.63
N ARG A 396 -0.54 4.64 10.53
CA ARG A 396 -0.81 3.25 10.16
C ARG A 396 0.45 2.37 10.06
N PRO A 397 1.59 2.83 9.49
CA PRO A 397 2.84 2.04 9.48
C PRO A 397 3.48 1.82 10.85
N LYS A 398 3.03 2.54 11.89
CA LYS A 398 3.47 2.34 13.28
C LYS A 398 2.66 1.24 13.99
N LEU A 399 1.55 0.81 13.39
CA LEU A 399 0.80 -0.35 13.85
C LEU A 399 1.47 -1.62 13.28
N PRO A 400 1.42 -2.77 14.00
CA PRO A 400 1.96 -4.03 13.51
C PRO A 400 1.07 -4.69 12.42
N VAL A 401 0.46 -3.89 11.54
CA VAL A 401 -0.41 -4.37 10.44
C VAL A 401 0.38 -5.09 9.33
N ASP A 402 1.70 -4.93 9.33
CA ASP A 402 2.67 -5.66 8.51
C ASP A 402 3.10 -7.01 9.12
N ASN A 403 2.56 -7.36 10.30
CA ASN A 403 2.80 -8.63 10.97
C ASN A 403 1.62 -9.60 10.78
N ILE A 404 1.90 -10.78 10.20
CA ILE A 404 0.88 -11.80 9.93
C ILE A 404 0.10 -12.26 11.17
N TYR A 405 0.77 -12.38 12.32
CA TYR A 405 0.13 -12.82 13.56
C TYR A 405 -0.81 -11.75 14.12
N PHE A 406 -0.45 -10.48 14.01
CA PHE A 406 -1.33 -9.38 14.40
C PHE A 406 -2.54 -9.27 13.47
N THR A 407 -2.35 -9.44 12.17
CA THR A 407 -3.45 -9.54 11.21
C THR A 407 -4.40 -10.68 11.57
N LEU A 408 -3.89 -11.89 11.80
CA LEU A 408 -4.71 -13.03 12.23
C LEU A 408 -5.46 -12.75 13.53
N LEU A 409 -4.83 -12.06 14.48
CA LEU A 409 -5.49 -11.63 15.70
C LEU A 409 -6.70 -10.72 15.40
N ILE A 410 -6.58 -9.76 14.48
CA ILE A 410 -7.70 -8.89 14.07
C ILE A 410 -8.85 -9.74 13.50
N PHE A 411 -8.55 -10.70 12.60
CA PHE A 411 -9.55 -11.62 12.05
C PHE A 411 -10.24 -12.46 13.13
N ILE A 412 -9.46 -13.01 14.08
CA ILE A 412 -9.98 -13.80 15.20
C ILE A 412 -10.86 -12.94 16.11
N VAL A 413 -10.42 -11.73 16.49
CA VAL A 413 -11.19 -10.82 17.34
C VAL A 413 -12.50 -10.41 16.65
N ALA A 414 -12.46 -10.10 15.35
CA ALA A 414 -13.65 -9.80 14.58
C ALA A 414 -14.61 -10.98 14.57
N PHE A 415 -14.12 -12.19 14.28
CA PHE A 415 -14.92 -13.41 14.23
C PHE A 415 -15.54 -13.77 15.58
N LEU A 416 -14.77 -13.69 16.68
CA LEU A 416 -15.27 -13.91 18.03
C LEU A 416 -16.32 -12.87 18.43
N SER A 417 -16.13 -11.61 18.05
CA SER A 417 -17.11 -10.54 18.29
C SER A 417 -18.45 -10.84 17.61
N ILE A 418 -18.42 -11.35 16.37
CA ILE A 418 -19.60 -11.80 15.63
C ILE A 418 -20.29 -12.97 16.37
N ILE A 419 -19.54 -14.00 16.77
CA ILE A 419 -20.10 -15.16 17.48
C ILE A 419 -20.80 -14.73 18.79
N LEU A 420 -20.17 -13.83 19.54
CA LEU A 420 -20.76 -13.31 20.78
C LEU A 420 -22.08 -12.59 20.52
N GLU A 421 -22.10 -11.69 19.54
CA GLU A 421 -23.31 -10.94 19.22
C GLU A 421 -24.41 -11.85 18.69
N LEU A 422 -24.04 -12.88 17.91
CA LEU A 422 -24.97 -13.90 17.44
C LEU A 422 -25.56 -14.70 18.60
N ARG A 423 -24.74 -15.17 19.53
CA ARG A 423 -25.20 -15.87 20.75
C ARG A 423 -26.15 -14.98 21.57
N ASN A 424 -25.83 -13.70 21.71
CA ASN A 424 -26.68 -12.76 22.42
C ASN A 424 -28.00 -12.54 21.67
N ALA A 425 -27.98 -12.44 20.34
CA ALA A 425 -29.18 -12.31 19.51
C ALA A 425 -30.12 -13.53 19.64
N PHE A 426 -29.58 -14.74 19.75
CA PHE A 426 -30.38 -15.96 19.96
C PHE A 426 -30.93 -16.12 21.39
N ARG A 427 -30.34 -15.45 22.38
CA ARG A 427 -30.80 -15.48 23.78
C ARG A 427 -31.88 -14.43 24.07
N GLU A 428 -32.04 -13.44 23.21
CA GLU A 428 -33.11 -12.44 23.33
C GLU A 428 -34.47 -13.11 23.05
N LYS A 429 -35.48 -12.82 23.89
CA LYS A 429 -36.81 -13.44 23.81
C LYS A 429 -37.52 -13.09 22.49
N ASP A 430 -37.25 -11.89 21.97
CA ASP A 430 -37.69 -11.43 20.65
C ASP A 430 -36.51 -11.43 19.68
N ARG A 431 -36.71 -12.01 18.48
CA ARG A 431 -35.66 -12.05 17.45
C ARG A 431 -35.42 -10.66 16.88
N ASN A 432 -34.29 -10.06 17.25
CA ASN A 432 -33.83 -8.80 16.64
C ASN A 432 -33.21 -9.05 15.26
N TYR A 433 -34.05 -8.99 14.21
CA TYR A 433 -33.60 -9.19 12.82
C TYR A 433 -32.57 -8.15 12.36
N GLY A 434 -32.60 -6.92 12.88
CA GLY A 434 -31.58 -5.90 12.60
C GLY A 434 -30.19 -6.36 13.01
N LYS A 435 -30.09 -6.96 14.20
CA LYS A 435 -28.84 -7.52 14.72
C LYS A 435 -28.32 -8.69 13.86
N ILE A 436 -29.22 -9.58 13.44
CA ILE A 436 -28.86 -10.73 12.56
C ILE A 436 -28.29 -10.22 11.23
N VAL A 437 -28.95 -9.25 10.60
CA VAL A 437 -28.47 -8.64 9.35
C VAL A 437 -27.09 -7.99 9.56
N ALA A 438 -26.91 -7.21 10.62
CA ALA A 438 -25.61 -6.60 10.92
C ALA A 438 -24.48 -7.65 11.08
N ILE A 439 -24.76 -8.79 11.72
CA ILE A 439 -23.83 -9.92 11.88
C ILE A 439 -23.47 -10.52 10.51
N ILE A 440 -24.45 -10.73 9.62
CA ILE A 440 -24.21 -11.23 8.26
C ILE A 440 -23.28 -10.29 7.49
N PHE A 441 -23.49 -8.98 7.62
CA PHE A 441 -22.63 -7.97 7.00
C PHE A 441 -21.21 -7.95 7.58
N CYS A 442 -21.06 -8.09 8.90
CA CYS A 442 -19.73 -8.22 9.52
C CYS A 442 -19.01 -9.49 9.04
N PHE A 443 -19.74 -10.59 8.87
CA PHE A 443 -19.19 -11.83 8.33
C PHE A 443 -18.78 -11.68 6.86
N ALA A 444 -19.62 -11.05 6.04
CA ALA A 444 -19.28 -10.73 4.66
C ALA A 444 -18.02 -9.85 4.56
N LEU A 445 -17.86 -8.86 5.45
CA LEU A 445 -16.66 -8.02 5.53
C LEU A 445 -15.40 -8.84 5.86
N ILE A 446 -15.48 -9.78 6.81
CA ILE A 446 -14.37 -10.71 7.11
C ILE A 446 -14.03 -11.55 5.88
N ALA A 447 -15.02 -12.16 5.23
CA ALA A 447 -14.81 -13.02 4.07
C ALA A 447 -14.16 -12.24 2.92
N ILE A 448 -14.68 -11.04 2.61
CA ILE A 448 -14.18 -10.19 1.53
C ILE A 448 -12.75 -9.72 1.81
N ASN A 449 -12.44 -9.35 3.05
CA ASN A 449 -11.06 -9.00 3.42
C ASN A 449 -10.09 -10.16 3.29
N GLY A 450 -10.49 -11.37 3.72
CA GLY A 450 -9.68 -12.57 3.53
C GLY A 450 -9.41 -12.86 2.05
N ILE A 451 -10.43 -12.70 1.20
CA ILE A 451 -10.29 -12.88 -0.25
C ILE A 451 -9.43 -11.77 -0.87
N ASN A 452 -9.59 -10.51 -0.47
CA ASN A 452 -8.74 -9.40 -0.93
C ASN A 452 -7.26 -9.60 -0.58
N LEU A 453 -6.96 -10.35 0.48
CA LEU A 453 -5.59 -10.73 0.83
C LEU A 453 -5.08 -11.90 -0.03
N LEU A 454 -5.94 -12.87 -0.36
CA LEU A 454 -5.58 -14.07 -1.11
C LEU A 454 -5.47 -13.84 -2.63
N VAL A 455 -6.39 -13.06 -3.20
CA VAL A 455 -6.52 -12.89 -4.66
C VAL A 455 -5.25 -12.35 -5.30
N PRO A 456 -4.57 -11.30 -4.78
CA PRO A 456 -3.33 -10.81 -5.38
C PRO A 456 -2.27 -11.90 -5.56
N VAL A 457 -2.09 -12.77 -4.57
CA VAL A 457 -1.13 -13.91 -4.61
C VAL A 457 -1.49 -14.89 -5.73
N ILE A 458 -2.77 -15.27 -5.82
CA ILE A 458 -3.25 -16.28 -6.78
C ILE A 458 -3.25 -15.71 -8.20
N THR A 459 -3.64 -14.46 -8.37
CA THR A 459 -3.87 -13.90 -9.70
C THR A 459 -2.64 -13.24 -10.29
N ASN A 460 -1.76 -12.66 -9.45
CA ASN A 460 -0.66 -11.80 -9.90
C ASN A 460 0.69 -12.10 -9.23
N GLY A 461 0.78 -13.13 -8.38
CA GLY A 461 2.00 -13.43 -7.64
C GLY A 461 2.43 -12.26 -6.76
N GLU A 462 3.73 -11.95 -6.76
CA GLU A 462 4.29 -10.82 -6.00
C GLU A 462 4.45 -9.53 -6.79
N ALA A 463 3.90 -9.46 -8.01
CA ALA A 463 4.05 -8.30 -8.87
C ALA A 463 3.10 -7.17 -8.45
N ASP A 464 3.67 -5.98 -8.24
CA ASP A 464 2.96 -4.77 -7.81
C ASP A 464 1.97 -5.00 -6.64
N ILE A 465 2.37 -5.86 -5.70
CA ILE A 465 1.46 -6.42 -4.69
C ILE A 465 0.85 -5.34 -3.79
N ALA A 466 1.61 -4.29 -3.46
CA ALA A 466 1.15 -3.17 -2.64
C ALA A 466 -0.09 -2.47 -3.25
N LYS A 467 -0.08 -2.22 -4.56
CA LYS A 467 -1.23 -1.64 -5.27
C LYS A 467 -2.44 -2.58 -5.25
N HIS A 468 -2.21 -3.87 -5.46
CA HIS A 468 -3.28 -4.87 -5.47
C HIS A 468 -3.91 -5.12 -4.08
N LEU A 469 -3.23 -4.75 -2.99
CA LEU A 469 -3.72 -4.86 -1.62
C LEU A 469 -4.58 -3.69 -1.14
N PHE A 470 -4.81 -2.65 -1.97
CA PHE A 470 -5.60 -1.48 -1.57
C PHE A 470 -7.02 -1.83 -1.04
N GLY A 471 -7.69 -2.81 -1.65
CA GLY A 471 -8.99 -3.30 -1.18
C GLY A 471 -8.93 -4.02 0.17
N TYR A 472 -7.84 -4.74 0.44
CA TYR A 472 -7.56 -5.36 1.73
C TYR A 472 -7.28 -4.29 2.80
N VAL A 473 -6.42 -3.31 2.49
CA VAL A 473 -6.11 -2.18 3.37
C VAL A 473 -7.37 -1.43 3.81
N THR A 474 -8.23 -1.09 2.83
CA THR A 474 -9.52 -0.41 3.09
C THR A 474 -10.39 -1.19 4.06
N GLY A 475 -10.53 -2.50 3.83
CA GLY A 475 -11.41 -3.32 4.64
C GLY A 475 -10.83 -3.70 6.01
N ILE A 476 -9.51 -3.80 6.17
CA ILE A 476 -8.85 -3.93 7.49
C ILE A 476 -9.06 -2.66 8.31
N ASP A 477 -8.89 -1.48 7.71
CA ASP A 477 -9.10 -0.21 8.40
C ASP A 477 -10.57 -0.06 8.84
N LEU A 478 -11.52 -0.49 8.00
CA LEU A 478 -12.93 -0.56 8.37
C LEU A 478 -13.17 -1.57 9.52
N MET A 479 -12.55 -2.75 9.48
CA MET A 479 -12.65 -3.75 10.55
C MET A 479 -12.09 -3.21 11.87
N LEU A 480 -10.91 -2.58 11.85
CA LEU A 480 -10.30 -1.96 13.03
C LEU A 480 -11.20 -0.88 13.63
N LEU A 481 -11.76 -0.01 12.79
CA LEU A 481 -12.71 1.03 13.21
C LEU A 481 -13.96 0.40 13.86
N LEU A 482 -14.54 -0.63 13.25
CA LEU A 482 -15.73 -1.31 13.79
C LEU A 482 -15.45 -2.03 15.11
N ILE A 483 -14.31 -2.70 15.24
CA ILE A 483 -13.88 -3.34 16.50
C ILE A 483 -13.68 -2.29 17.59
N LEU A 484 -13.00 -1.18 17.28
CA LEU A 484 -12.78 -0.08 18.21
C LEU A 484 -14.11 0.53 18.67
N MET A 485 -15.03 0.79 17.74
CA MET A 485 -16.34 1.32 18.07
C MET A 485 -17.21 0.34 18.87
N TRP A 486 -17.13 -0.95 18.56
CA TRP A 486 -17.78 -1.99 19.36
C TRP A 486 -17.25 -1.97 20.79
N LEU A 487 -15.91 -1.87 20.97
CA LEU A 487 -15.29 -1.79 22.29
C LEU A 487 -15.75 -0.54 23.06
N ILE A 488 -15.68 0.64 22.43
CA ILE A 488 -16.13 1.91 23.03
C ILE A 488 -17.60 1.82 23.44
N TYR A 489 -18.46 1.29 22.57
CA TYR A 489 -19.87 1.08 22.85
C TYR A 489 -20.07 0.16 24.07
N LYS A 490 -19.38 -0.99 24.13
CA LYS A 490 -19.47 -1.93 25.25
C LYS A 490 -18.98 -1.33 26.56
N LEU A 491 -17.85 -0.62 26.55
CA LEU A 491 -17.33 0.08 27.73
C LEU A 491 -18.33 1.14 28.22
N SER A 492 -18.95 1.89 27.31
CA SER A 492 -19.95 2.91 27.67
C SER A 492 -21.15 2.33 28.44
N LEU A 493 -21.55 1.09 28.12
CA LEU A 493 -22.63 0.41 28.81
C LEU A 493 -22.20 0.04 30.24
N ILE A 494 -20.96 -0.45 30.43
CA ILE A 494 -20.42 -0.80 31.76
C ILE A 494 -20.48 0.42 32.69
N PHE A 495 -19.97 1.57 32.26
CA PHE A 495 -19.90 2.78 33.08
C PHE A 495 -21.27 3.39 33.41
N SER A 496 -22.32 2.99 32.69
CA SER A 496 -23.67 3.56 32.86
C SER A 496 -24.64 2.73 33.69
N THR A 497 -24.23 1.55 34.20
CA THR A 497 -25.16 0.62 34.84
C THR A 497 -24.85 0.42 36.33
N GLU A 498 -25.87 0.36 37.20
CA GLU A 498 -25.72 -0.01 38.62
C GLU A 498 -25.04 -1.39 38.80
N ALA A 499 -24.29 -1.54 39.90
CA ALA A 499 -23.35 -2.62 40.20
C ALA A 499 -23.87 -4.08 39.98
N ARG A 500 -25.18 -4.35 40.08
CA ARG A 500 -25.76 -5.69 39.86
C ARG A 500 -25.78 -6.13 38.38
N LYS A 501 -25.96 -5.21 37.43
CA LYS A 501 -25.93 -5.53 35.99
C LYS A 501 -24.49 -5.65 35.46
N ILE A 502 -23.54 -4.93 36.07
CA ILE A 502 -22.11 -5.07 35.81
C ILE A 502 -21.67 -6.52 36.03
N LYS A 503 -22.13 -7.16 37.12
CA LYS A 503 -21.81 -8.56 37.43
C LYS A 503 -22.27 -9.52 36.30
N ARG A 504 -23.50 -9.39 35.79
CA ARG A 504 -24.01 -10.21 34.66
C ARG A 504 -23.30 -9.91 33.35
N PHE A 505 -22.94 -8.66 33.08
CA PHE A 505 -22.22 -8.27 31.87
C PHE A 505 -20.78 -8.81 31.85
N VAL A 506 -20.04 -8.62 32.95
CA VAL A 506 -18.69 -9.17 33.13
C VAL A 506 -18.75 -10.69 33.03
N ILE A 507 -19.67 -11.38 33.72
CA ILE A 507 -19.82 -12.84 33.61
C ILE A 507 -20.15 -13.32 32.19
N ASN A 508 -20.88 -12.55 31.38
CA ASN A 508 -21.24 -12.96 30.02
C ASN A 508 -20.16 -12.66 28.96
N ASN A 509 -19.30 -11.66 29.19
CA ASN A 509 -18.33 -11.15 28.22
C ASN A 509 -16.86 -11.20 28.68
N TYR A 510 -16.56 -11.67 29.91
CA TYR A 510 -15.21 -11.67 30.47
C TYR A 510 -14.22 -12.44 29.61
N LYS A 511 -14.64 -13.51 28.93
CA LYS A 511 -13.72 -14.30 28.08
C LYS A 511 -13.14 -13.50 26.92
N VAL A 512 -13.89 -12.55 26.36
CA VAL A 512 -13.40 -11.73 25.24
C VAL A 512 -12.67 -10.49 25.73
N LEU A 513 -13.09 -9.90 26.85
CA LEU A 513 -12.27 -8.90 27.53
C LEU A 513 -10.91 -9.50 27.94
N LEU A 514 -10.89 -10.75 28.41
CA LEU A 514 -9.70 -11.49 28.78
C LEU A 514 -8.82 -11.78 27.57
N VAL A 515 -9.37 -12.25 26.44
CA VAL A 515 -8.61 -12.41 25.19
C VAL A 515 -8.01 -11.08 24.74
N PHE A 516 -8.79 -10.00 24.75
CA PHE A 516 -8.31 -8.67 24.38
C PHE A 516 -7.21 -8.16 25.32
N ILE A 517 -7.37 -8.33 26.63
CA ILE A 517 -6.37 -7.99 27.65
C ILE A 517 -5.14 -8.87 27.48
N VAL A 518 -5.26 -10.17 27.24
CA VAL A 518 -4.13 -11.08 27.04
C VAL A 518 -3.37 -10.71 25.77
N CYS A 519 -4.05 -10.37 24.69
CA CYS A 519 -3.42 -9.93 23.44
C CYS A 519 -2.70 -8.59 23.59
N ILE A 520 -3.33 -7.60 24.25
CA ILE A 520 -2.68 -6.32 24.57
C ILE A 520 -1.51 -6.54 25.52
N SER A 521 -1.66 -7.41 26.51
CA SER A 521 -0.60 -7.75 27.47
C SER A 521 0.56 -8.46 26.80
N ALA A 522 0.31 -9.34 25.81
CA ALA A 522 1.35 -10.00 25.04
C ALA A 522 2.10 -9.03 24.13
N ILE A 523 1.39 -8.09 23.49
CA ILE A 523 2.01 -6.99 22.72
C ILE A 523 2.87 -6.12 23.64
N LEU A 524 2.34 -5.73 24.81
CA LEU A 524 3.11 -5.01 25.82
C LEU A 524 4.33 -5.83 26.29
N LEU A 525 4.18 -7.13 26.55
CA LEU A 525 5.29 -7.99 27.02
C LEU A 525 6.41 -8.08 25.99
N VAL A 526 6.08 -8.18 24.70
CA VAL A 526 7.06 -8.17 23.59
C VAL A 526 7.78 -6.82 23.52
N ILE A 527 7.09 -5.72 23.77
CA ILE A 527 7.69 -4.38 23.82
C ILE A 527 8.61 -4.24 25.05
N THR A 528 8.22 -4.76 26.23
CA THR A 528 9.00 -4.62 27.47
C THR A 528 10.19 -5.58 27.58
N TYR A 529 10.19 -6.72 26.89
CA TYR A 529 11.23 -7.74 27.04
C TYR A 529 12.57 -7.41 26.35
N SER A 530 12.62 -6.36 25.51
CA SER A 530 13.80 -6.04 24.68
C SER A 530 14.83 -5.08 25.31
N SER A 531 14.82 -4.85 26.63
CA SER A 531 15.77 -3.91 27.24
C SER A 531 16.47 -4.45 28.49
N LYS A 532 17.48 -5.30 28.28
CA LYS A 532 18.56 -5.48 29.26
C LYS A 532 19.88 -5.02 28.65
N PRO A 533 20.66 -4.15 29.32
CA PRO A 533 21.97 -3.74 28.83
C PRO A 533 22.91 -4.95 28.80
N LYS A 534 23.40 -5.31 27.60
CA LYS A 534 24.45 -6.31 27.41
C LYS A 534 25.80 -5.63 27.56
N LYS A 535 26.68 -6.18 28.39
CA LYS A 535 28.12 -5.87 28.39
C LYS A 535 28.79 -6.73 27.32
N TYR A 536 29.73 -6.15 26.59
CA TYR A 536 30.47 -6.86 25.55
C TYR A 536 31.90 -7.09 26.04
N ASN A 537 32.49 -8.24 25.67
CA ASN A 537 33.87 -8.60 26.00
C ASN A 537 34.77 -8.68 24.74
N SER A 538 34.18 -8.45 23.56
CA SER A 538 34.84 -8.54 22.26
C SER A 538 34.07 -7.71 21.23
N LEU A 539 34.71 -7.38 20.12
CA LEU A 539 34.13 -6.68 18.96
C LEU A 539 33.10 -7.58 18.23
N THR A 540 31.98 -7.81 18.88
CA THR A 540 30.89 -8.68 18.41
C THR A 540 29.63 -7.88 18.13
N TYR A 541 28.68 -8.49 17.42
CA TYR A 541 27.43 -7.85 17.03
C TYR A 541 26.76 -7.06 18.16
N GLY A 542 26.53 -5.78 17.91
CA GLY A 542 25.89 -4.85 18.82
C GLY A 542 26.84 -4.07 19.74
N ALA A 543 28.12 -4.44 19.82
CA ALA A 543 29.11 -3.67 20.55
C ALA A 543 29.34 -2.31 19.88
N TYR A 544 29.54 -1.27 20.68
CA TYR A 544 29.88 0.07 20.22
C TYR A 544 31.39 0.30 20.26
N VAL A 545 31.89 1.01 19.26
CA VAL A 545 33.31 1.35 19.06
C VAL A 545 33.44 2.85 18.83
N SER A 546 34.33 3.52 19.55
CA SER A 546 34.75 4.89 19.26
C SER A 546 36.02 4.84 18.42
N PHE A 547 35.92 5.31 17.17
CA PHE A 547 37.00 5.17 16.18
C PHE A 547 36.96 6.34 15.19
N GLY A 548 38.07 7.06 15.06
CA GLY A 548 38.14 8.27 14.24
C GLY A 548 37.42 9.48 14.82
N GLU A 549 37.71 10.64 14.23
CA GLU A 549 37.16 11.94 14.60
C GLU A 549 36.74 12.66 13.31
N TYR A 550 35.64 13.41 13.35
CA TYR A 550 35.20 14.27 12.25
C TYR A 550 34.60 15.56 12.82
N ASN A 551 35.00 16.72 12.30
CA ASN A 551 34.56 18.04 12.77
C ASN A 551 34.66 18.22 14.31
N GLY A 552 35.74 17.74 14.92
CA GLY A 552 35.98 17.86 16.35
C GLY A 552 35.16 16.88 17.22
N ARG A 553 34.47 15.91 16.61
CA ARG A 553 33.63 14.93 17.31
C ARG A 553 34.14 13.52 17.06
N LYS A 554 34.41 12.79 18.15
CA LYS A 554 34.71 11.35 18.07
C LYS A 554 33.51 10.62 17.48
N LEU A 555 33.78 9.77 16.50
CA LEU A 555 32.73 8.99 15.84
C LEU A 555 32.43 7.74 16.65
N LEU A 556 31.14 7.39 16.69
CA LEU A 556 30.62 6.22 17.36
C LEU A 556 30.08 5.25 16.31
N TRP A 557 30.48 4.00 16.42
CA TRP A 557 30.15 2.95 15.47
C TRP A 557 29.56 1.76 16.20
N LYS A 558 28.70 1.01 15.53
CA LYS A 558 28.16 -0.26 16.00
C LYS A 558 28.74 -1.38 15.15
N VAL A 559 29.19 -2.46 15.79
CA VAL A 559 29.57 -3.69 15.10
C VAL A 559 28.30 -4.38 14.60
N ILE A 560 28.15 -4.53 13.28
CA ILE A 560 26.94 -5.12 12.67
C ILE A 560 27.23 -6.47 11.99
N ASN A 561 28.50 -6.76 11.67
CA ASN A 561 28.90 -8.08 11.20
C ASN A 561 30.39 -8.35 11.46
N THR A 562 30.79 -9.61 11.41
CA THR A 562 32.20 -10.02 11.34
C THR A 562 32.30 -11.18 10.36
N ASP A 563 33.09 -10.98 9.31
CA ASP A 563 33.24 -11.93 8.21
C ASP A 563 34.70 -11.95 7.70
N GLU A 564 34.93 -12.57 6.54
CA GLU A 564 36.24 -12.67 5.92
C GLU A 564 36.86 -11.31 5.54
N ASN A 565 36.03 -10.27 5.33
CA ASN A 565 36.47 -8.90 5.06
C ASN A 565 36.82 -8.14 6.35
N GLY A 566 36.54 -8.70 7.52
CA GLY A 566 36.88 -8.14 8.83
C GLY A 566 35.67 -7.84 9.72
N ILE A 567 35.80 -6.82 10.56
CA ILE A 567 34.75 -6.39 11.49
C ILE A 567 34.01 -5.21 10.86
N LEU A 568 32.77 -5.43 10.43
CA LEU A 568 31.94 -4.42 9.80
C LEU A 568 31.35 -3.47 10.85
N LEU A 569 31.76 -2.22 10.76
CA LEU A 569 31.27 -1.11 11.56
C LEU A 569 30.28 -0.26 10.76
N PHE A 570 29.20 0.14 11.42
CA PHE A 570 28.21 1.08 10.90
C PHE A 570 28.07 2.26 11.86
N ALA A 571 28.18 3.49 11.36
CA ALA A 571 28.10 4.67 12.20
C ALA A 571 26.74 4.74 12.93
N ASP A 572 26.76 5.18 14.19
CA ASP A 572 25.54 5.24 15.01
C ASP A 572 24.58 6.35 14.55
N GLU A 573 25.14 7.45 14.03
CA GLU A 573 24.42 8.63 13.54
C GLU A 573 25.02 9.11 12.21
N ALA A 574 24.26 9.92 11.46
CA ALA A 574 24.76 10.58 10.26
C ALA A 574 25.92 11.51 10.60
N VAL A 575 27.01 11.38 9.85
CA VAL A 575 28.22 12.21 10.03
C VAL A 575 28.07 13.57 9.34
N GLU A 576 27.22 13.65 8.32
CA GLU A 576 26.91 14.85 7.56
C GLU A 576 25.58 14.68 6.80
N PHE A 577 24.96 15.78 6.34
CA PHE A 577 23.77 15.77 5.49
C PHE A 577 24.09 16.36 4.12
N ARG A 578 24.13 15.51 3.09
CA ARG A 578 24.58 15.88 1.74
C ARG A 578 23.88 15.10 0.64
N ALA A 579 23.86 15.67 -0.55
CA ALA A 579 23.50 14.96 -1.78
C ALA A 579 24.42 13.74 -2.04
N PHE A 580 23.86 12.72 -2.69
CA PHE A 580 24.61 11.56 -3.15
C PHE A 580 25.56 11.96 -4.27
N ASP A 581 25.04 12.62 -5.31
CA ASP A 581 25.86 13.20 -6.37
C ASP A 581 25.34 14.60 -6.73
N SER A 582 26.11 15.63 -6.36
CA SER A 582 25.69 17.04 -6.52
C SER A 582 26.12 17.68 -7.85
N GLU A 583 26.93 16.99 -8.65
CA GLU A 583 27.44 17.51 -9.92
C GLU A 583 26.55 17.05 -11.09
N PRO A 584 26.12 17.95 -12.00
CA PRO A 584 25.55 17.53 -13.28
C PRO A 584 26.54 16.63 -14.01
N ARG A 585 26.04 15.51 -14.54
CA ARG A 585 26.87 14.56 -15.29
C ARG A 585 26.45 14.50 -16.74
N ASP A 586 27.44 14.44 -17.62
CA ASP A 586 27.23 14.06 -19.02
C ASP A 586 26.55 12.68 -19.08
N GLY A 587 25.60 12.51 -20.00
CA GLY A 587 24.79 11.31 -20.09
C GLY A 587 23.37 11.63 -20.58
N ASP A 588 22.38 10.99 -19.98
CA ASP A 588 20.97 11.23 -20.29
C ASP A 588 20.37 12.41 -19.50
N ASP A 589 19.18 12.84 -19.90
CA ASP A 589 18.48 13.99 -19.30
C ASP A 589 18.30 13.90 -17.78
N ASN A 590 18.12 12.69 -17.22
CA ASN A 590 17.99 12.56 -15.77
C ASN A 590 19.30 12.90 -15.07
N ARG A 591 20.46 12.47 -15.58
CA ARG A 591 21.75 12.75 -14.95
C ARG A 591 22.11 14.22 -14.96
N MET A 592 21.78 14.90 -16.06
CA MET A 592 22.00 16.34 -16.19
C MET A 592 21.13 17.15 -15.22
N LYS A 593 19.89 16.70 -14.97
CA LYS A 593 18.91 17.42 -14.14
C LYS A 593 18.92 17.03 -12.66
N TYR A 594 19.17 15.76 -12.36
CA TYR A 594 18.90 15.13 -11.05
C TYR A 594 20.13 14.46 -10.41
N GLY A 595 21.32 14.60 -11.01
CA GLY A 595 22.56 13.94 -10.56
C GLY A 595 22.65 12.48 -11.02
N SER A 596 23.79 11.82 -10.77
CA SER A 596 24.02 10.44 -11.19
C SER A 596 23.95 9.46 -10.02
N ASN A 597 23.29 8.31 -10.24
CA ASN A 597 23.33 7.22 -9.28
C ASN A 597 24.56 6.31 -9.41
N TYR A 598 25.48 6.59 -10.34
CA TYR A 598 26.64 5.75 -10.58
C TYR A 598 27.72 5.90 -9.49
N TRP A 599 27.72 4.95 -8.53
CA TRP A 599 28.62 4.96 -7.35
C TRP A 599 30.12 5.15 -7.65
N PRO A 600 30.74 4.51 -8.67
CA PRO A 600 32.18 4.59 -8.87
C PRO A 600 32.71 6.02 -9.03
N GLU A 601 31.91 6.89 -9.64
CA GLU A 601 32.28 8.28 -9.88
C GLU A 601 31.65 9.27 -8.89
N CYS A 602 30.74 8.80 -8.04
CA CYS A 602 29.93 9.58 -7.11
C CYS A 602 30.76 10.56 -6.25
N THR A 603 30.33 11.82 -6.17
CA THR A 603 30.99 12.85 -5.35
C THR A 603 30.95 12.54 -3.85
N LEU A 604 29.88 11.90 -3.35
CA LEU A 604 29.82 11.43 -1.97
C LEU A 604 30.86 10.34 -1.68
N ARG A 605 31.04 9.38 -2.59
CA ARG A 605 32.09 8.33 -2.47
C ARG A 605 33.50 8.94 -2.43
N LYS A 606 33.78 9.89 -3.33
CA LYS A 606 35.07 10.62 -3.37
C LYS A 606 35.35 11.35 -2.05
N TRP A 607 34.32 11.95 -1.45
CA TRP A 607 34.43 12.61 -0.15
C TRP A 607 34.68 11.62 1.00
N LEU A 608 33.92 10.50 1.05
CA LEU A 608 34.09 9.45 2.06
C LEU A 608 35.51 8.88 2.07
N ASN A 609 36.08 8.60 0.89
CA ASN A 609 37.41 8.03 0.75
C ASN A 609 38.53 9.09 0.64
N GLY A 610 38.19 10.36 0.80
CA GLY A 610 39.10 11.50 0.69
C GLY A 610 39.03 12.39 1.91
N GLU A 611 38.29 13.49 1.82
CA GLU A 611 38.21 14.53 2.86
C GLU A 611 37.74 14.00 4.21
N PHE A 612 36.77 13.08 4.24
CA PHE A 612 36.28 12.48 5.47
C PHE A 612 37.41 11.74 6.21
N LEU A 613 38.13 10.85 5.51
CA LEU A 613 39.25 10.10 6.08
C LEU A 613 40.45 10.96 6.49
N ARG A 614 40.64 12.16 5.94
CA ARG A 614 41.73 13.07 6.36
C ARG A 614 41.63 13.51 7.82
N ASN A 615 40.46 13.36 8.45
CA ASN A 615 40.26 13.66 9.86
C ASN A 615 40.68 12.51 10.80
N PHE A 616 40.98 11.33 10.24
CA PHE A 616 41.42 10.15 11.00
C PHE A 616 42.95 10.16 11.14
N LYS A 617 43.47 9.57 12.21
CA LYS A 617 44.91 9.39 12.39
C LYS A 617 45.45 8.33 11.43
N ASP A 618 46.70 8.45 11.01
CA ASP A 618 47.34 7.43 10.17
C ASP A 618 47.33 6.03 10.79
N SER A 619 47.42 5.93 12.12
CA SER A 619 47.29 4.66 12.85
C SER A 619 45.89 4.04 12.70
N GLU A 620 44.85 4.87 12.73
CA GLU A 620 43.46 4.44 12.54
C GLU A 620 43.24 4.02 11.08
N ILE A 621 43.69 4.81 10.11
CA ILE A 621 43.55 4.50 8.67
C ILE A 621 44.21 3.16 8.32
N ARG A 622 45.31 2.78 9.01
CA ARG A 622 45.98 1.48 8.86
C ARG A 622 45.17 0.29 9.38
N LEU A 623 44.22 0.52 10.29
CA LEU A 623 43.30 -0.51 10.80
C LEU A 623 42.11 -0.74 9.87
N ILE A 624 41.83 0.20 8.95
CA ILE A 624 40.73 0.09 7.99
C ILE A 624 41.16 -0.77 6.80
N ASN A 625 40.37 -1.81 6.50
CA ASN A 625 40.54 -2.64 5.32
C ASN A 625 40.19 -1.87 4.04
N ASN A 626 40.85 -2.25 2.94
CA ASN A 626 40.41 -1.84 1.61
C ASN A 626 39.38 -2.88 1.16
N TYR A 627 38.10 -2.55 1.25
CA TYR A 627 37.02 -3.47 0.95
C TYR A 627 36.74 -3.47 -0.55
N LYS A 628 36.76 -4.67 -1.15
CA LYS A 628 36.35 -4.86 -2.54
C LYS A 628 34.82 -4.85 -2.61
N ASN A 629 34.26 -3.66 -2.68
CA ASN A 629 32.85 -3.38 -2.60
C ASN A 629 32.11 -3.78 -3.89
N LYS A 630 31.02 -4.54 -3.77
CA LYS A 630 30.16 -4.93 -4.90
C LYS A 630 29.06 -3.89 -5.07
N VAL A 631 29.13 -3.11 -6.14
CA VAL A 631 28.15 -2.05 -6.42
C VAL A 631 27.25 -2.41 -7.58
N LEU A 632 25.94 -2.27 -7.35
CA LEU A 632 24.93 -2.58 -8.35
C LEU A 632 24.79 -1.47 -9.39
N LEU A 633 24.40 -1.86 -10.61
CA LEU A 633 24.29 -0.97 -11.75
C LEU A 633 22.84 -0.79 -12.18
N SER A 634 22.55 0.40 -12.71
CA SER A 634 21.29 0.69 -13.39
C SER A 634 21.32 0.14 -14.81
N VAL A 635 20.15 0.05 -15.46
CA VAL A 635 20.04 -0.34 -16.88
C VAL A 635 20.85 0.57 -17.81
N TYR A 636 21.17 1.78 -17.36
CA TYR A 636 21.95 2.79 -18.09
C TYR A 636 23.47 2.60 -17.97
N ASP A 637 23.94 1.77 -17.03
CA ASP A 637 25.36 1.43 -16.86
C ASP A 637 25.65 -0.06 -17.03
N LYS A 638 24.67 -0.87 -17.44
CA LYS A 638 24.79 -2.33 -17.55
C LYS A 638 25.94 -2.80 -18.44
N GLU A 639 26.32 -2.01 -19.44
CA GLU A 639 27.46 -2.33 -20.33
C GLU A 639 28.82 -2.25 -19.62
N LYS A 640 28.87 -1.60 -18.44
CA LYS A 640 30.05 -1.53 -17.57
C LYS A 640 30.09 -2.67 -16.55
N ALA A 641 29.13 -3.60 -16.57
CA ALA A 641 29.06 -4.68 -15.60
C ALA A 641 30.24 -5.64 -15.75
N GLU A 642 30.81 -6.04 -14.61
CA GLU A 642 31.81 -7.12 -14.52
C GLU A 642 31.14 -8.48 -14.25
N GLY A 643 29.89 -8.47 -13.77
CA GLY A 643 29.10 -9.66 -13.51
C GLY A 643 27.61 -9.36 -13.33
N GLY A 644 26.84 -10.43 -13.11
CA GLY A 644 25.37 -10.40 -13.05
C GLY A 644 24.73 -10.57 -14.43
N ASP A 645 23.49 -11.05 -14.42
CA ASP A 645 22.70 -11.31 -15.63
C ASP A 645 21.26 -10.78 -15.53
N ASN A 646 20.94 -10.04 -14.46
CA ASN A 646 19.59 -9.53 -14.18
C ASN A 646 19.58 -8.07 -13.70
N ASP A 647 18.43 -7.42 -13.92
CA ASP A 647 18.13 -6.12 -13.32
C ASP A 647 17.75 -6.25 -11.84
N PHE A 648 18.10 -5.24 -11.03
CA PHE A 648 17.80 -5.23 -9.60
C PHE A 648 16.47 -4.54 -9.25
N PHE A 649 15.38 -5.30 -9.31
CA PHE A 649 14.03 -4.79 -9.03
C PHE A 649 13.89 -4.17 -7.64
N TRP A 650 12.98 -3.21 -7.56
CA TRP A 650 12.75 -2.44 -6.34
C TRP A 650 11.68 -3.07 -5.44
N MET A 651 11.92 -2.99 -4.14
CA MET A 651 11.03 -3.41 -3.06
C MET A 651 11.23 -2.50 -1.86
N HIS A 652 10.14 -1.96 -1.30
CA HIS A 652 10.19 -1.01 -0.18
C HIS A 652 10.28 -1.65 1.19
N VAL A 653 9.86 -2.91 1.32
CA VAL A 653 9.87 -3.64 2.59
C VAL A 653 11.32 -4.07 2.90
N PRO A 654 11.94 -3.61 4.00
CA PRO A 654 13.34 -3.88 4.30
C PRO A 654 13.72 -5.37 4.28
N SER A 655 12.94 -6.23 4.95
CA SER A 655 13.18 -7.68 5.01
C SER A 655 13.01 -8.41 3.66
N LEU A 656 12.58 -7.72 2.60
CA LEU A 656 12.39 -8.27 1.25
C LEU A 656 13.21 -7.52 0.20
N ALA A 657 13.97 -6.49 0.60
CA ALA A 657 14.56 -5.51 -0.32
C ALA A 657 15.82 -6.01 -1.03
N ALA A 658 16.46 -7.06 -0.50
CA ALA A 658 17.67 -7.67 -1.04
C ALA A 658 17.41 -8.76 -2.11
N PHE A 659 16.15 -9.08 -2.41
CA PHE A 659 15.82 -10.11 -3.40
C PHE A 659 16.43 -9.80 -4.79
N GLY A 660 17.21 -10.73 -5.32
CA GLY A 660 17.89 -10.60 -6.62
C GLY A 660 19.23 -9.85 -6.58
N PHE A 661 19.75 -9.49 -5.40
CA PHE A 661 20.99 -8.74 -5.27
C PHE A 661 22.21 -9.49 -5.83
N ASP A 662 22.26 -10.81 -5.63
CA ASP A 662 23.42 -11.61 -6.02
C ASP A 662 23.56 -11.73 -7.55
N ASP A 663 22.44 -11.86 -8.26
CA ASP A 663 22.37 -12.02 -9.72
C ASP A 663 22.34 -10.67 -10.47
N ALA A 664 22.19 -9.56 -9.75
CA ALA A 664 22.08 -8.24 -10.35
C ALA A 664 23.37 -7.80 -11.07
N TYR A 665 23.23 -7.04 -12.16
CA TYR A 665 24.36 -6.39 -12.82
C TYR A 665 25.18 -5.55 -11.84
N HIS A 666 26.48 -5.80 -11.78
CA HIS A 666 27.38 -5.18 -10.82
C HIS A 666 28.80 -5.04 -11.34
N LEU A 667 29.59 -4.25 -10.63
CA LEU A 667 31.05 -4.19 -10.75
C LEU A 667 31.67 -4.06 -9.36
N TYR A 668 33.00 -4.14 -9.26
CA TYR A 668 33.70 -3.96 -8.00
C TYR A 668 34.46 -2.63 -7.93
N VAL A 669 34.44 -2.00 -6.77
CA VAL A 669 35.29 -0.85 -6.44
C VAL A 669 35.99 -1.06 -5.11
N ASP A 670 37.18 -0.49 -4.95
CA ASP A 670 37.89 -0.51 -3.68
C ASP A 670 37.49 0.69 -2.82
N ASP A 671 36.87 0.43 -1.67
CA ASP A 671 36.44 1.44 -0.71
C ASP A 671 37.02 1.15 0.69
N LYS A 672 37.56 2.19 1.34
CA LYS A 672 37.87 2.15 2.78
C LYS A 672 36.64 2.50 3.61
N VAL A 673 35.85 3.45 3.13
CA VAL A 673 34.60 3.88 3.74
C VAL A 673 33.52 3.95 2.66
N PHE A 674 32.37 3.36 2.93
CA PHE A 674 31.26 3.23 1.98
C PHE A 674 29.92 3.47 2.70
N LEU A 675 28.80 3.32 1.99
CA LEU A 675 27.47 3.27 2.60
C LEU A 675 26.98 1.83 2.54
N LEU A 676 26.20 1.38 3.53
CA LEU A 676 25.67 0.02 3.43
C LEU A 676 24.89 -0.18 2.13
N ASP A 677 25.14 -1.30 1.48
CA ASP A 677 24.26 -1.79 0.43
C ASP A 677 22.97 -2.35 1.03
N ILE A 678 21.98 -2.58 0.18
CA ILE A 678 20.66 -3.06 0.62
C ILE A 678 20.70 -4.47 1.22
N LYS A 679 21.61 -5.35 0.79
CA LYS A 679 21.77 -6.71 1.31
C LYS A 679 22.37 -6.66 2.72
N GLN A 680 23.42 -5.87 2.91
CA GLN A 680 24.00 -5.62 4.24
C GLN A 680 22.97 -5.01 5.20
N LEU A 681 22.21 -4.01 4.76
CA LEU A 681 21.11 -3.43 5.56
C LEU A 681 20.07 -4.51 5.94
N THR A 682 19.70 -5.35 4.97
CA THR A 682 18.68 -6.38 5.18
C THR A 682 19.16 -7.45 6.16
N GLU A 683 20.28 -8.10 5.86
CA GLU A 683 20.80 -9.26 6.60
C GLU A 683 21.37 -8.88 7.97
N PHE A 684 22.05 -7.73 8.08
CA PHE A 684 22.79 -7.36 9.29
C PHE A 684 22.03 -6.44 10.23
N LEU A 685 20.94 -5.81 9.76
CA LEU A 685 20.12 -4.92 10.58
C LEU A 685 18.65 -5.38 10.61
N SER A 686 17.96 -5.35 9.46
CA SER A 686 16.51 -5.64 9.40
C SER A 686 16.17 -7.05 9.94
N ASP A 687 16.81 -8.09 9.41
CA ASP A 687 16.49 -9.48 9.74
C ASP A 687 16.92 -9.86 11.17
N LYS A 688 17.86 -9.10 11.74
CA LYS A 688 18.27 -9.23 13.15
C LYS A 688 17.37 -8.43 14.10
N GLY A 689 16.35 -7.74 13.59
CA GLY A 689 15.38 -6.97 14.37
C GLY A 689 15.92 -5.64 14.90
N GLU A 690 16.99 -5.12 14.31
CA GLU A 690 17.52 -3.79 14.65
C GLU A 690 16.63 -2.69 14.08
N ALA A 691 16.43 -1.64 14.87
CA ALA A 691 15.70 -0.46 14.41
C ALA A 691 16.55 0.31 13.38
N ILE A 692 16.16 0.22 12.11
CA ILE A 692 16.76 0.99 11.01
C ILE A 692 16.13 2.38 10.83
N SER A 693 14.95 2.63 11.41
CA SER A 693 14.29 3.93 11.33
C SER A 693 15.04 4.99 12.13
N ARG A 694 15.20 6.19 11.53
CA ARG A 694 15.86 7.34 12.13
C ARG A 694 14.95 8.58 12.06
N LYS A 695 15.33 9.65 12.77
CA LYS A 695 14.61 10.94 12.70
C LYS A 695 14.74 11.63 11.33
N TYR A 696 15.68 11.17 10.52
CA TYR A 696 16.01 11.67 9.19
C TYR A 696 16.15 10.51 8.20
N ARG A 697 16.12 10.84 6.91
CA ARG A 697 16.43 9.90 5.83
C ARG A 697 17.93 9.69 5.75
N TYR A 698 18.38 8.52 5.30
CA TYR A 698 19.79 8.32 4.98
C TYR A 698 19.97 7.49 3.71
N TRP A 699 21.09 7.76 3.03
CA TRP A 699 21.45 7.09 1.79
C TRP A 699 21.89 5.65 2.02
N LEU A 700 21.55 4.80 1.05
CA LEU A 700 22.26 3.55 0.77
C LEU A 700 23.10 3.78 -0.49
N GLU A 701 24.13 2.96 -0.72
CA GLU A 701 24.86 3.02 -2.00
C GLU A 701 24.08 2.37 -3.16
N THR A 702 23.06 1.58 -2.84
CA THR A 702 22.32 0.80 -3.83
C THR A 702 21.43 1.70 -4.70
N VAL A 703 21.59 1.56 -6.01
CA VAL A 703 20.87 2.33 -7.03
C VAL A 703 19.42 1.85 -7.24
N TYR A 704 18.59 2.70 -7.85
CA TYR A 704 17.35 2.25 -8.49
C TYR A 704 17.63 1.88 -9.94
N TYR A 705 17.28 0.64 -10.33
CA TYR A 705 17.76 0.08 -11.60
C TYR A 705 17.21 0.79 -12.84
N ASN A 706 15.95 1.24 -12.83
CA ASN A 706 15.25 1.78 -14.01
C ASN A 706 15.25 3.32 -14.05
N ASN A 707 16.27 3.95 -13.49
CA ASN A 707 16.50 5.39 -13.60
C ASN A 707 17.99 5.66 -13.36
N SER A 708 18.60 6.57 -14.11
CA SER A 708 20.04 6.86 -14.01
C SER A 708 20.42 7.89 -12.93
N SER A 709 19.44 8.46 -12.23
CA SER A 709 19.63 9.48 -11.19
C SER A 709 19.14 9.06 -9.81
N MET A 710 18.27 8.06 -9.70
CA MET A 710 17.67 7.68 -8.42
C MET A 710 18.51 6.68 -7.63
N VAL A 711 18.63 6.92 -6.33
CA VAL A 711 19.37 6.11 -5.36
C VAL A 711 18.44 5.73 -4.21
N ARG A 712 18.64 4.54 -3.62
CA ARG A 712 17.81 4.06 -2.50
C ARG A 712 18.12 4.81 -1.21
N VAL A 713 17.07 5.07 -0.43
CA VAL A 713 17.16 5.67 0.90
C VAL A 713 16.34 4.88 1.90
N VAL A 714 16.78 4.85 3.16
CA VAL A 714 15.91 4.45 4.27
C VAL A 714 15.19 5.70 4.75
N ASP A 715 13.85 5.71 4.70
CA ASP A 715 13.05 6.84 5.18
C ASP A 715 12.81 6.74 6.71
N ARG A 716 12.23 7.80 7.28
CA ARG A 716 11.96 7.98 8.72
C ARG A 716 11.06 6.89 9.30
N ASP A 717 10.27 6.22 8.46
CA ASP A 717 9.43 5.08 8.84
C ASP A 717 10.17 3.73 8.79
N GLY A 718 11.44 3.72 8.36
CA GLY A 718 12.27 2.53 8.24
C GLY A 718 12.10 1.78 6.91
N TYR A 719 11.24 2.24 6.01
CA TYR A 719 11.06 1.60 4.70
C TYR A 719 12.06 2.14 3.66
N ILE A 720 12.25 1.37 2.59
CA ILE A 720 13.23 1.67 1.53
C ILE A 720 12.54 2.41 0.39
N TYR A 721 12.86 3.69 0.25
CA TYR A 721 12.39 4.52 -0.87
C TYR A 721 13.54 4.81 -1.82
N MET A 722 13.31 5.74 -2.74
CA MET A 722 14.33 6.26 -3.64
C MET A 722 14.20 7.77 -3.77
N LYS A 723 15.35 8.42 -3.96
CA LYS A 723 15.46 9.86 -4.17
C LYS A 723 16.49 10.14 -5.26
N ASP A 724 16.29 11.27 -5.92
CA ASP A 724 17.23 11.78 -6.92
C ASP A 724 18.58 12.08 -6.27
N ALA A 725 19.68 11.72 -6.93
CA ALA A 725 21.02 11.75 -6.36
C ALA A 725 21.44 13.16 -5.91
N ASN A 726 20.92 14.20 -6.55
CA ASN A 726 21.22 15.58 -6.19
C ASN A 726 20.36 16.14 -5.03
N VAL A 727 19.42 15.35 -4.48
CA VAL A 727 18.62 15.78 -3.32
C VAL A 727 19.53 15.96 -2.12
N ASP A 728 19.60 17.19 -1.62
CA ASP A 728 20.41 17.52 -0.46
C ASP A 728 19.67 17.24 0.87
N GLY A 729 20.37 17.34 2.00
CA GLY A 729 19.75 17.20 3.33
C GLY A 729 19.41 15.76 3.73
N ILE A 730 19.94 14.76 3.01
CA ILE A 730 19.84 13.35 3.38
C ILE A 730 21.09 12.93 4.14
N GLY A 731 20.90 12.18 5.24
CA GLY A 731 21.98 11.79 6.14
C GLY A 731 22.94 10.80 5.48
N VAL A 732 24.23 10.98 5.75
CA VAL A 732 25.29 10.08 5.34
C VAL A 732 25.70 9.25 6.56
N ILE A 733 25.37 7.95 6.55
CA ILE A 733 25.76 7.02 7.62
C ILE A 733 26.81 6.05 7.06
N PRO A 734 28.11 6.31 7.29
CA PRO A 734 29.17 5.50 6.72
C PRO A 734 29.25 4.11 7.36
N ALA A 735 29.82 3.19 6.60
CA ALA A 735 30.26 1.87 7.02
C ALA A 735 31.73 1.66 6.62
N LEU A 736 32.43 0.84 7.40
CA LEU A 736 33.80 0.42 7.10
C LEU A 736 34.11 -0.94 7.70
N TYR A 737 35.11 -1.62 7.15
CA TYR A 737 35.65 -2.84 7.72
C TYR A 737 36.95 -2.55 8.48
N LEU A 738 36.99 -2.92 9.76
CA LEU A 738 38.26 -3.00 10.49
C LEU A 738 38.94 -4.34 10.25
N LYS A 739 40.26 -4.34 10.26
CA LYS A 739 41.07 -5.56 10.29
C LYS A 739 40.73 -6.41 11.50
N ASN A 740 40.73 -7.73 11.34
CA ASN A 740 40.57 -8.69 12.43
C ASN A 740 41.69 -8.60 13.50
N THR A 741 42.79 -7.90 13.19
CA THR A 741 43.88 -7.62 14.14
C THR A 741 43.59 -6.43 15.06
N ALA A 742 42.50 -5.68 14.88
CA ALA A 742 42.16 -4.55 15.72
C ALA A 742 41.92 -5.00 17.17
N GLY A 743 42.72 -4.48 18.10
CA GLY A 743 42.62 -4.82 19.52
C GLY A 743 41.71 -3.85 20.28
N ILE A 744 41.10 -4.31 21.36
CA ILE A 744 40.40 -3.44 22.31
C ILE A 744 41.44 -2.85 23.26
N LEU A 745 41.54 -1.52 23.32
CA LEU A 745 42.41 -0.79 24.23
C LEU A 745 41.71 -0.49 25.57
N GLU A 746 40.46 -0.02 25.49
CA GLU A 746 39.63 0.35 26.65
C GLU A 746 38.14 0.29 26.31
N GLY A 747 37.26 0.40 27.31
CA GLY A 747 35.80 0.40 27.15
C GLY A 747 35.11 -0.93 27.48
N THR A 748 33.78 -0.93 27.49
CA THR A 748 32.94 -2.14 27.75
C THR A 748 32.01 -2.49 26.60
N GLY A 749 32.13 -1.76 25.48
CA GLY A 749 31.36 -1.95 24.26
C GLY A 749 29.91 -1.50 24.36
N THR A 750 29.50 -0.82 25.43
CA THR A 750 28.18 -0.18 25.51
C THR A 750 28.21 1.18 24.81
N ARG A 751 27.05 1.74 24.49
CA ARG A 751 26.98 3.05 23.82
C ARG A 751 27.63 4.17 24.65
N GLU A 752 27.51 4.08 25.98
CA GLU A 752 28.06 5.05 26.94
C GLU A 752 29.55 4.83 27.22
N GLN A 753 30.02 3.58 27.08
CA GLN A 753 31.42 3.19 27.28
C GLN A 753 31.89 2.35 26.09
N PRO A 754 31.98 2.95 24.89
CA PRO A 754 32.34 2.23 23.68
C PRO A 754 33.78 1.75 23.74
N PHE A 755 34.09 0.70 22.99
CA PHE A 755 35.47 0.26 22.84
C PHE A 755 36.29 1.30 22.10
N VAL A 756 37.50 1.56 22.57
CA VAL A 756 38.53 2.24 21.77
C VAL A 756 39.44 1.18 21.18
N VAL A 757 39.72 1.26 19.88
CA VAL A 757 40.48 0.24 19.15
C VAL A 757 41.81 0.78 18.65
N GLY A 758 42.81 -0.10 18.57
CA GLY A 758 44.20 0.22 18.20
C GLY A 758 44.91 -0.89 17.45
#